data_AF-A0A2H5XEV8-F1
#
_entry.id   AF-A0A2H5XEV8-F1
#
_cell.length_a   1.000
_cell.length_b   1.000
_cell.length_c   1.000
_cell.angle_alpha   90.00
_cell.angle_beta   90.00
_cell.angle_gamma   90.00
#
_symmetry.space_group_name_H-M   'P 1'
#
loop_
_entity.id
_entity.type
_entity.pdbx_description
1 polymer ?
#
loop_
_entity_poly.entity_id
_entity_poly.type
_entity_poly.pdbx_seq_one_letter_code
_entity_poly.pdbx_strand_id
1 'polypeptide(L)'
;MVEAPGGRTRYAELVAMNSGIWQAQSELRLKVINEFNPQFSWQWQTPYRLRINLSPSQIVGEVLNTQGQVLWRRGYALDNVPIVRSGWLALNVQGMRVTFSDAKQTTHESEAVAVRDLGQAVVVQDKSMGNMKLATLLATELKGLGIKTETARLDNLADPEWWQKAEAGIVVLPNGKRLPAVAKEPLTEFLRQGGKLIVFGAPLFDEPMVRTGRGTGGVGREWVSMQEMEAVRKQTKPQRFLFERLDENELRRWQHHASHPDVADRISLEPAHELRFVTHSLRMDFSLKGWAIFTREFDKSPFPQGHSLTCFWAKGAPQTKSLLVEWREADGTRWFAHVPLTTEWRLIVLSPRDFVFRQDSPTRGKRGFAGDRFNPQNAKALVLGMEAPMPTGNHTIWVAGIGTAPDPFGETSVDFVPPTVEALAPAYKLYPLPIAAGTKQSSSLQIAGVGKVVLPSDSVAPVPRWRGFGFTNGERVVRWQPILTVADDKGVERGALVWLVRCASLPYLHASWLVFGSADETFWLKNRQVVQTALKRTLNEWRNGVWLLEAGTDRFTAYINEQVKIGAVVVNDTETSREVSVRFAVIQNGQVVHERTEAVKLNGRSSATVSYDLPSLTAGKFLVRVGLLSASQVVDELQHELVVTERPKVTDADKITVKDGHFIVRVPRPSSPAPEERCWFAFGINYWPRYVAGKEQSDYWRHWLDPTNYDPELVEQDLLILREMGMNCVSIQYTNLRQAMPLRDFLRRCHEHGIKVNLFIAGAHPLHFQPELARQLIEAADLANQPAMFAYDLAWEPRWGNYGERRRHDSEWRIWLAEQYGSVENAERDWGFKLPRDEKGNPTVPRDEHLLNDGEWRVMAAAYRRFLDDFISRKYRQVCRFIRKLDPNHLLGARTGYGGGPFGAESAFPFDHTAGAKHLDFVSPEGWNLGWLGQANEEQFARAAFITAYARWAGKGKPVFWAEFGLTLRHGAFSLDWYRDTERLQSQAQLYEAMYRLMKVSDADGAMGWWFPGGYRADERSDFGIVNPDGTLRPAAEVAKRWSEILTNLPLEPVSHPSPPVPIRIDRDENARGPMALWLKHGDEVAKLVREGKQVMLVTDGTGKTSDDCPEVAVGNTPWSSGKPPKFLNGEINALWVSVDGQNWQEIVPEVLSDNLPVVRLPTVDRIFLRIELGNTGEVAWLPPNECSKRMRGVVVRINVNGGTTVEVSIPRRVEPFADVLLDNIAVPLFKTANALTVTVRLYWCDTSFGERGQFSLQR
;
A
#
# COMPACT_ATOMS: atom_id res chain seq x y z
N MET A 1 -9.63 6.02 -31.02
CA MET A 1 -8.88 5.11 -31.93
C MET A 1 -8.14 4.14 -31.05
N VAL A 2 -8.31 2.83 -31.23
CA VAL A 2 -7.85 1.81 -30.28
C VAL A 2 -7.16 0.67 -31.02
N GLU A 3 -6.06 0.18 -30.45
CA GLU A 3 -5.44 -1.10 -30.81
C GLU A 3 -5.71 -2.10 -29.68
N ALA A 4 -6.28 -3.25 -30.01
CA ALA A 4 -6.58 -4.28 -29.02
C ALA A 4 -5.29 -4.86 -28.40
N PRO A 5 -5.31 -5.40 -27.16
CA PRO A 5 -4.10 -5.89 -26.47
C PRO A 5 -3.25 -6.90 -27.26
N GLY A 6 -3.87 -7.66 -28.18
CA GLY A 6 -3.17 -8.60 -29.06
C GLY A 6 -2.46 -7.96 -30.27
N GLY A 7 -2.52 -6.63 -30.46
CA GLY A 7 -1.89 -5.90 -31.57
C GLY A 7 -2.49 -6.16 -32.97
N ARG A 8 -3.42 -7.10 -33.09
CA ARG A 8 -3.98 -7.56 -34.38
C ARG A 8 -5.20 -6.75 -34.85
N THR A 9 -5.94 -6.16 -33.92
CA THR A 9 -7.21 -5.50 -34.22
C THR A 9 -7.11 -4.01 -33.91
N ARG A 10 -7.41 -3.18 -34.90
CA ARG A 10 -7.42 -1.71 -34.81
C ARG A 10 -8.80 -1.21 -35.18
N TYR A 11 -9.43 -0.40 -34.32
CA TYR A 11 -10.80 0.07 -34.52
C TYR A 11 -11.00 1.49 -33.96
N ALA A 12 -12.09 2.15 -34.37
CA ALA A 12 -12.55 3.39 -33.77
C ALA A 12 -13.73 3.11 -32.83
N GLU A 13 -13.77 3.84 -31.72
CA GLU A 13 -14.89 3.79 -30.78
C GLU A 13 -15.20 5.20 -30.25
N LEU A 14 -16.46 5.40 -29.87
CA LEU A 14 -16.94 6.54 -29.11
C LEU A 14 -17.54 5.94 -27.85
N VAL A 15 -17.07 6.37 -26.69
CA VAL A 15 -17.52 5.89 -25.40
C VAL A 15 -17.96 7.08 -24.55
N ALA A 16 -19.07 6.92 -23.85
CA ALA A 16 -19.54 7.88 -22.85
C ALA A 16 -19.32 7.29 -21.46
N MET A 17 -18.95 8.14 -20.50
CA MET A 17 -18.84 7.75 -19.10
C MET A 17 -20.02 8.35 -18.32
N ASN A 18 -20.65 7.53 -17.49
CA ASN A 18 -21.65 7.96 -16.50
C ASN A 18 -21.10 7.61 -15.12
N SER A 19 -20.91 8.60 -14.26
CA SER A 19 -20.52 8.38 -12.86
C SER A 19 -19.31 7.44 -12.70
N GLY A 20 -18.29 7.59 -13.56
CA GLY A 20 -17.08 6.76 -13.54
C GLY A 20 -17.17 5.44 -14.33
N ILE A 21 -18.35 5.08 -14.85
CA ILE A 21 -18.57 3.81 -15.57
C ILE A 21 -18.68 4.07 -17.08
N TRP A 22 -17.82 3.44 -17.87
CA TRP A 22 -17.89 3.47 -19.33
C TRP A 22 -19.11 2.70 -19.84
N GLN A 23 -20.07 3.43 -20.44
CA GLN A 23 -21.39 2.88 -20.80
C GLN A 23 -21.35 1.87 -21.96
N ALA A 24 -20.30 1.89 -22.79
CA ALA A 24 -20.13 0.89 -23.85
C ALA A 24 -19.78 -0.51 -23.29
N GLN A 25 -19.35 -0.61 -22.03
CA GLN A 25 -18.89 -1.82 -21.35
C GLN A 25 -19.82 -2.24 -20.20
N SER A 26 -20.97 -1.57 -20.02
CA SER A 26 -21.94 -1.78 -18.93
C SER A 26 -23.29 -2.32 -19.45
N GLU A 27 -24.15 -2.76 -18.54
CA GLU A 27 -25.51 -3.25 -18.82
C GLU A 27 -26.47 -2.14 -19.32
N LEU A 28 -26.21 -0.87 -18.98
CA LEU A 28 -26.97 0.29 -19.46
C LEU A 28 -26.35 0.86 -20.76
N ARG A 29 -26.87 0.45 -21.91
CA ARG A 29 -26.40 0.92 -23.22
C ARG A 29 -27.12 2.19 -23.65
N LEU A 30 -26.37 3.26 -23.94
CA LEU A 30 -26.92 4.45 -24.60
C LEU A 30 -27.50 4.07 -25.97
N LYS A 31 -28.62 4.69 -26.31
CA LYS A 31 -29.29 4.44 -27.60
C LYS A 31 -28.43 4.99 -28.74
N VAL A 32 -27.96 4.10 -29.62
CA VAL A 32 -27.30 4.49 -30.87
C VAL A 32 -28.34 5.13 -31.78
N ILE A 33 -28.09 6.37 -32.21
CA ILE A 33 -28.96 7.13 -33.11
C ILE A 33 -28.30 7.43 -34.46
N ASN A 34 -27.00 7.17 -34.58
CA ASN A 34 -26.23 7.41 -35.80
C ASN A 34 -25.05 6.42 -35.85
N GLU A 35 -24.89 5.67 -36.94
CA GLU A 35 -23.77 4.76 -37.11
C GLU A 35 -23.38 4.65 -38.59
N PHE A 36 -22.08 4.71 -38.88
CA PHE A 36 -21.53 4.53 -40.23
C PHE A 36 -20.21 3.77 -40.14
N ASN A 37 -20.10 2.72 -40.96
CA ASN A 37 -18.92 1.86 -41.12
C ASN A 37 -18.34 1.33 -39.78
N PRO A 38 -19.10 0.59 -38.96
CA PRO A 38 -18.62 0.09 -37.66
C PRO A 38 -17.43 -0.89 -37.76
N GLN A 39 -17.14 -1.42 -38.95
CA GLN A 39 -16.01 -2.29 -39.26
C GLN A 39 -14.73 -1.51 -39.63
N PHE A 40 -14.74 -0.18 -39.53
CA PHE A 40 -13.59 0.66 -39.83
C PHE A 40 -12.35 0.24 -39.02
N SER A 41 -11.26 0.01 -39.74
CA SER A 41 -9.94 -0.27 -39.16
C SER A 41 -8.94 0.80 -39.58
N TRP A 42 -8.33 1.44 -38.59
CA TRP A 42 -7.36 2.50 -38.82
C TRP A 42 -5.94 1.96 -39.06
N GLN A 43 -5.10 2.77 -39.70
CA GLN A 43 -3.75 2.40 -40.11
C GLN A 43 -2.70 3.32 -39.47
N TRP A 44 -1.57 2.74 -39.08
CA TRP A 44 -0.42 3.49 -38.62
C TRP A 44 0.07 4.47 -39.69
N GLN A 45 0.67 5.58 -39.25
CA GLN A 45 1.24 6.62 -40.14
C GLN A 45 0.25 7.21 -41.16
N THR A 46 -1.05 7.01 -40.97
CA THR A 46 -2.09 7.57 -41.84
C THR A 46 -2.73 8.77 -41.15
N PRO A 47 -2.79 9.95 -41.81
CA PRO A 47 -3.42 11.13 -41.23
C PRO A 47 -4.95 11.01 -41.24
N TYR A 48 -5.56 11.30 -40.09
CA TYR A 48 -7.02 11.33 -39.91
C TYR A 48 -7.44 12.68 -39.36
N ARG A 49 -8.66 13.11 -39.70
CA ARG A 49 -9.34 14.21 -39.02
C ARG A 49 -10.38 13.61 -38.07
N LEU A 50 -10.29 13.94 -36.80
CA LEU A 50 -11.25 13.49 -35.78
C LEU A 50 -12.23 14.63 -35.49
N ARG A 51 -13.53 14.32 -35.40
CA ARG A 51 -14.56 15.29 -35.01
C ARG A 51 -15.43 14.71 -33.91
N ILE A 52 -15.71 15.52 -32.90
CA ILE A 52 -16.73 15.23 -31.89
C ILE A 52 -17.70 16.40 -31.88
N ASN A 53 -18.99 16.12 -32.00
CA ASN A 53 -20.08 17.08 -31.82
C ASN A 53 -20.87 16.66 -30.59
N LEU A 54 -20.98 17.57 -29.61
CA LEU A 54 -21.74 17.38 -28.39
C LEU A 54 -22.88 18.41 -28.35
N SER A 55 -24.10 17.95 -28.08
CA SER A 55 -25.25 18.80 -27.81
C SER A 55 -25.95 18.32 -26.53
N PRO A 56 -26.91 19.09 -25.97
CA PRO A 56 -27.68 18.64 -24.82
C PRO A 56 -28.46 17.32 -25.02
N SER A 57 -28.68 16.90 -26.27
CA SER A 57 -29.48 15.74 -26.64
C SER A 57 -28.70 14.58 -27.28
N GLN A 58 -27.47 14.81 -27.76
CA GLN A 58 -26.68 13.77 -28.42
C GLN A 58 -25.17 14.03 -28.36
N ILE A 59 -24.39 12.95 -28.50
CA ILE A 59 -22.95 13.01 -28.80
C ILE A 59 -22.68 12.23 -30.08
N VAL A 60 -21.88 12.78 -30.99
CA VAL A 60 -21.49 12.15 -32.25
C VAL A 60 -19.98 12.25 -32.42
N GLY A 61 -19.33 11.12 -32.65
CA GLY A 61 -17.91 11.01 -32.97
C GLY A 61 -17.72 10.57 -34.42
N GLU A 62 -16.77 11.17 -35.11
CA GLU A 62 -16.44 10.90 -36.50
C GLU A 62 -14.93 10.75 -36.70
N VAL A 63 -14.54 9.80 -37.55
CA VAL A 63 -13.20 9.73 -38.14
C VAL A 63 -13.36 10.06 -39.62
N LEU A 64 -12.60 11.04 -40.10
CA LEU A 64 -12.60 11.48 -41.48
C LEU A 64 -11.20 11.33 -42.09
N ASN A 65 -11.12 11.19 -43.41
CA ASN A 65 -9.85 11.38 -44.11
C ASN A 65 -9.49 12.88 -44.21
N THR A 66 -8.30 13.19 -44.70
CA THR A 66 -7.79 14.57 -44.84
C THR A 66 -8.63 15.43 -45.80
N GLN A 67 -9.36 14.80 -46.73
CA GLN A 67 -10.28 15.45 -47.67
C GLN A 67 -11.67 15.71 -47.05
N GLY A 68 -11.90 15.30 -45.80
CA GLY A 68 -13.15 15.51 -45.08
C GLY A 68 -14.24 14.47 -45.36
N GLN A 69 -13.92 13.36 -46.02
CA GLN A 69 -14.85 12.24 -46.16
C GLN A 69 -14.92 11.44 -44.86
N VAL A 70 -16.13 11.14 -44.38
CA VAL A 70 -16.35 10.33 -43.17
C VAL A 70 -15.96 8.88 -43.45
N LEU A 71 -15.02 8.34 -42.67
CA LEU A 71 -14.58 6.94 -42.70
C LEU A 71 -15.28 6.10 -41.64
N TRP A 72 -15.67 6.72 -40.53
CA TRP A 72 -16.39 6.10 -39.41
C TRP A 72 -17.24 7.15 -38.68
N ARG A 73 -18.43 6.77 -38.23
CA ARG A 73 -19.29 7.60 -37.37
C ARG A 73 -20.00 6.75 -36.33
N ARG A 74 -20.12 7.27 -35.11
CA ARG A 74 -21.05 6.75 -34.11
C ARG A 74 -21.66 7.90 -33.33
N GLY A 75 -22.94 7.79 -33.01
CA GLY A 75 -23.66 8.79 -32.23
C GLY A 75 -24.67 8.16 -31.27
N TYR A 76 -24.75 8.73 -30.07
CA TYR A 76 -25.64 8.31 -29.01
C TYR A 76 -26.63 9.41 -28.65
N ALA A 77 -27.87 9.03 -28.37
CA ALA A 77 -28.81 9.91 -27.68
C ALA A 77 -28.37 10.06 -26.21
N LEU A 78 -28.39 11.30 -25.73
CA LEU A 78 -28.14 11.64 -24.33
C LEU A 78 -29.48 11.91 -23.64
N ASP A 79 -30.41 10.95 -23.69
CA ASP A 79 -31.73 10.99 -23.01
C ASP A 79 -31.58 11.32 -21.50
N ASN A 80 -32.62 11.25 -20.66
CA ASN A 80 -32.56 11.62 -19.22
C ASN A 80 -31.56 10.83 -18.32
N VAL A 81 -30.57 10.16 -18.91
CA VAL A 81 -29.38 9.58 -18.30
C VAL A 81 -28.43 10.69 -17.81
N PRO A 82 -27.90 10.62 -16.57
CA PRO A 82 -27.01 11.61 -15.98
C PRO A 82 -25.57 11.51 -16.53
N ILE A 83 -25.35 11.98 -17.76
CA ILE A 83 -24.05 11.97 -18.46
C ILE A 83 -23.56 13.38 -18.80
N VAL A 84 -22.29 13.48 -19.21
CA VAL A 84 -21.67 14.76 -19.61
C VAL A 84 -22.38 15.37 -20.82
N ARG A 85 -22.88 16.60 -20.68
CA ARG A 85 -23.63 17.34 -21.72
C ARG A 85 -22.90 18.58 -22.26
N SER A 86 -21.84 19.00 -21.59
CA SER A 86 -20.95 20.09 -21.99
C SER A 86 -19.55 19.84 -21.42
N GLY A 87 -18.52 20.43 -22.02
CA GLY A 87 -17.14 20.25 -21.58
C GLY A 87 -16.12 20.83 -22.56
N TRP A 88 -14.84 20.68 -22.20
CA TRP A 88 -13.71 21.06 -23.05
C TRP A 88 -13.24 19.85 -23.86
N LEU A 89 -12.87 20.07 -25.12
CA LEU A 89 -12.22 19.02 -25.90
C LEU A 89 -10.80 18.82 -25.35
N ALA A 90 -10.49 17.60 -24.92
CA ALA A 90 -9.14 17.18 -24.57
C ALA A 90 -8.70 16.04 -25.49
N LEU A 91 -7.42 16.03 -25.84
CA LEU A 91 -6.80 14.95 -26.61
C LEU A 91 -5.81 14.23 -25.69
N ASN A 92 -6.00 12.92 -25.54
CA ASN A 92 -5.10 12.05 -24.79
C ASN A 92 -4.62 10.93 -25.70
N VAL A 93 -3.37 10.51 -25.52
CA VAL A 93 -2.75 9.43 -26.27
C VAL A 93 -2.09 8.50 -25.26
N GLN A 94 -2.46 7.23 -25.31
CA GLN A 94 -1.90 6.18 -24.47
C GLN A 94 -1.38 5.05 -25.36
N GLY A 95 -0.18 4.54 -25.05
CA GLY A 95 0.41 3.41 -25.76
C GLY A 95 0.91 3.68 -27.18
N MET A 96 0.89 4.94 -27.65
CA MET A 96 1.36 5.31 -28.99
C MET A 96 1.90 6.75 -29.04
N ARG A 97 2.63 7.11 -30.09
CA ARG A 97 3.06 8.49 -30.37
C ARG A 97 2.21 9.06 -31.50
N VAL A 98 1.60 10.22 -31.25
CA VAL A 98 0.72 10.91 -32.22
C VAL A 98 1.10 12.38 -32.28
N THR A 99 0.99 12.97 -33.47
CA THR A 99 1.09 14.42 -33.68
C THR A 99 -0.30 14.94 -34.02
N PHE A 100 -0.74 15.97 -33.31
CA PHE A 100 -2.00 16.67 -33.60
C PHE A 100 -1.69 18.03 -34.22
N SER A 101 -2.44 18.41 -35.25
CA SER A 101 -2.46 19.75 -35.82
C SER A 101 -3.91 20.22 -35.92
N ASP A 102 -4.12 21.54 -36.00
CA ASP A 102 -5.42 22.15 -36.32
C ASP A 102 -6.58 21.77 -35.38
N ALA A 103 -6.28 21.52 -34.10
CA ALA A 103 -7.31 21.30 -33.09
C ALA A 103 -8.16 22.56 -32.95
N LYS A 104 -9.42 22.48 -33.39
CA LYS A 104 -10.38 23.58 -33.34
C LYS A 104 -11.60 23.15 -32.54
N GLN A 105 -11.93 23.92 -31.52
CA GLN A 105 -13.23 23.87 -30.83
C GLN A 105 -14.08 25.03 -31.33
N THR A 106 -15.35 24.76 -31.67
CA THR A 106 -16.31 25.80 -32.05
C THR A 106 -17.49 25.69 -31.09
N THR A 107 -17.86 26.81 -30.46
CA THR A 107 -18.98 26.91 -29.52
C THR A 107 -20.01 27.90 -30.07
N HIS A 108 -21.28 27.77 -29.68
CA HIS A 108 -22.33 28.74 -30.04
C HIS A 108 -22.34 29.91 -29.03
N GLU A 109 -22.54 31.14 -29.52
CA GLU A 109 -22.27 32.42 -28.82
C GLU A 109 -23.00 32.64 -27.48
N SER A 110 -24.09 31.91 -27.19
CA SER A 110 -24.82 32.04 -25.92
C SER A 110 -24.17 31.34 -24.72
N GLU A 111 -23.05 30.63 -24.93
CA GLU A 111 -22.31 29.87 -23.90
C GLU A 111 -20.86 30.36 -23.74
N ALA A 112 -20.59 31.64 -24.05
CA ALA A 112 -19.27 32.22 -23.88
C ALA A 112 -18.85 32.19 -22.41
N VAL A 113 -17.77 31.47 -22.10
CA VAL A 113 -17.12 31.48 -20.78
C VAL A 113 -16.73 32.92 -20.47
N ALA A 114 -17.27 33.50 -19.39
CA ALA A 114 -16.89 34.84 -18.95
C ALA A 114 -15.36 34.91 -18.83
N VAL A 115 -14.73 35.83 -19.57
CA VAL A 115 -13.29 36.08 -19.46
C VAL A 115 -13.05 36.65 -18.08
N ARG A 116 -12.39 35.88 -17.22
CA ARG A 116 -12.15 36.26 -15.82
C ARG A 116 -11.07 37.33 -15.77
N ASP A 117 -11.36 38.45 -15.11
CA ASP A 117 -10.44 39.60 -14.99
C ASP A 117 -9.58 39.47 -13.73
N LEU A 118 -8.27 39.23 -13.90
CA LEU A 118 -7.30 39.20 -12.79
C LEU A 118 -7.08 40.59 -12.14
N GLY A 119 -7.55 41.67 -12.77
CA GLY A 119 -7.64 43.00 -12.18
C GLY A 119 -8.81 43.16 -11.20
N GLN A 120 -9.67 42.15 -11.06
CA GLN A 120 -10.83 42.15 -10.18
C GLN A 120 -10.80 40.99 -9.18
N ALA A 121 -11.15 41.27 -7.93
CA ALA A 121 -11.27 40.30 -6.87
C ALA A 121 -12.61 40.43 -6.12
N VAL A 122 -13.18 39.31 -5.71
CA VAL A 122 -14.28 39.26 -4.76
C VAL A 122 -13.73 38.85 -3.40
N VAL A 123 -14.00 39.67 -2.37
CA VAL A 123 -13.70 39.33 -0.97
C VAL A 123 -14.99 38.94 -0.26
N VAL A 124 -15.05 37.70 0.22
CA VAL A 124 -16.22 37.24 0.97
C VAL A 124 -16.24 37.85 2.36
N GLN A 125 -17.33 38.50 2.72
CA GLN A 125 -17.50 39.18 4.01
C GLN A 125 -18.88 38.85 4.58
N ASP A 126 -18.95 37.86 5.46
CA ASP A 126 -20.18 37.37 6.06
C ASP A 126 -19.98 37.02 7.53
N LYS A 127 -20.94 37.40 8.38
CA LYS A 127 -20.88 37.16 9.83
C LYS A 127 -20.82 35.66 10.16
N SER A 128 -21.53 34.82 9.40
CA SER A 128 -21.56 33.37 9.62
C SER A 128 -20.26 32.68 9.16
N MET A 129 -19.50 33.29 8.24
CA MET A 129 -18.14 32.83 7.90
C MET A 129 -17.11 33.22 8.98
N GLY A 130 -17.33 34.37 9.63
CA GLY A 130 -16.39 34.98 10.56
C GLY A 130 -15.34 35.85 9.85
N ASN A 131 -14.30 36.27 10.58
CA ASN A 131 -13.13 36.98 10.05
C ASN A 131 -13.43 38.30 9.30
N MET A 132 -14.38 39.08 9.82
CA MET A 132 -14.85 40.33 9.21
C MET A 132 -13.79 41.43 9.12
N LYS A 133 -12.88 41.52 10.10
CA LYS A 133 -11.80 42.52 10.10
C LYS A 133 -10.71 42.12 9.12
N LEU A 134 -10.40 40.82 9.05
CA LEU A 134 -9.48 40.28 8.05
C LEU A 134 -10.03 40.51 6.64
N ALA A 135 -11.32 40.27 6.39
CA ALA A 135 -11.96 40.58 5.10
C ALA A 135 -11.76 42.07 4.70
N THR A 136 -11.94 42.98 5.65
CA THR A 136 -11.76 44.42 5.44
C THR A 136 -10.30 44.77 5.14
N LEU A 137 -9.36 44.17 5.85
CA LEU A 137 -7.92 44.31 5.59
C LEU A 137 -7.59 43.83 4.18
N LEU A 138 -8.00 42.62 3.82
CA LEU A 138 -7.71 42.00 2.51
C LEU A 138 -8.24 42.84 1.34
N ALA A 139 -9.47 43.36 1.44
CA ALA A 139 -10.01 44.28 0.44
C ALA A 139 -9.17 45.55 0.31
N THR A 140 -8.66 46.08 1.43
CA THR A 140 -7.79 47.28 1.43
C THR A 140 -6.43 46.99 0.79
N GLU A 141 -5.80 45.87 1.14
CA GLU A 141 -4.49 45.47 0.60
C GLU A 141 -4.57 45.20 -0.91
N LEU A 142 -5.63 44.53 -1.37
CA LEU A 142 -5.84 44.27 -2.80
C LEU A 142 -6.03 45.57 -3.60
N LYS A 143 -6.83 46.52 -3.10
CA LYS A 143 -6.96 47.86 -3.70
C LYS A 143 -5.60 48.57 -3.77
N GLY A 144 -4.83 48.53 -2.68
CA GLY A 144 -3.48 49.10 -2.62
C GLY A 144 -2.51 48.48 -3.63
N LEU A 145 -2.73 47.23 -4.02
CA LEU A 145 -1.97 46.53 -5.05
C LEU A 145 -2.53 46.75 -6.47
N GLY A 146 -3.58 47.55 -6.64
CA GLY A 146 -4.19 47.87 -7.94
C GLY A 146 -5.21 46.84 -8.43
N ILE A 147 -5.84 46.08 -7.52
CA ILE A 147 -6.92 45.15 -7.82
C ILE A 147 -8.24 45.80 -7.40
N LYS A 148 -9.21 45.86 -8.32
CA LYS A 148 -10.58 46.29 -8.00
C LYS A 148 -11.21 45.22 -7.12
N THR A 149 -11.85 45.61 -6.02
CA THR A 149 -12.45 44.64 -5.09
C THR A 149 -13.94 44.84 -4.93
N GLU A 150 -14.69 43.76 -4.99
CA GLU A 150 -16.10 43.68 -4.65
C GLU A 150 -16.31 42.81 -3.40
N THR A 151 -17.46 42.94 -2.75
CA THR A 151 -17.81 42.17 -1.56
C THR A 151 -18.93 41.19 -1.89
N ALA A 152 -18.79 39.93 -1.46
CA ALA A 152 -19.84 38.91 -1.55
C ALA A 152 -20.18 38.33 -0.17
N ARG A 153 -21.40 37.79 -0.03
CA ARG A 153 -21.88 37.08 1.16
C ARG A 153 -22.03 35.58 0.88
N LEU A 154 -22.28 34.78 1.92
CA LEU A 154 -22.51 33.35 1.74
C LEU A 154 -23.74 33.06 0.86
N ASP A 155 -24.77 33.93 0.92
CA ASP A 155 -25.93 33.86 0.04
C ASP A 155 -25.56 34.00 -1.45
N ASN A 156 -24.52 34.79 -1.79
CA ASN A 156 -24.02 34.89 -3.16
C ASN A 156 -23.26 33.63 -3.57
N LEU A 157 -22.38 33.11 -2.71
CA LEU A 157 -21.62 31.89 -2.99
C LEU A 157 -22.54 30.67 -3.16
N ALA A 158 -23.68 30.66 -2.46
CA ALA A 158 -24.68 29.60 -2.55
C ALA A 158 -25.54 29.68 -3.82
N ASP A 159 -25.49 30.77 -4.58
CA ASP A 159 -26.23 30.97 -5.82
C ASP A 159 -25.34 30.64 -7.03
N PRO A 160 -25.59 29.53 -7.76
CA PRO A 160 -24.82 29.19 -8.95
C PRO A 160 -24.86 30.27 -10.05
N GLU A 161 -25.92 31.06 -10.16
CA GLU A 161 -26.01 32.14 -11.16
C GLU A 161 -25.03 33.27 -10.88
N TRP A 162 -24.73 33.53 -9.60
CA TRP A 162 -23.74 34.54 -9.21
C TRP A 162 -22.35 34.19 -9.77
N TRP A 163 -21.94 32.93 -9.69
CA TRP A 163 -20.65 32.47 -10.22
C TRP A 163 -20.54 32.59 -11.75
N GLN A 164 -21.68 32.45 -12.45
CA GLN A 164 -21.75 32.61 -13.91
C GLN A 164 -21.62 34.08 -14.33
N LYS A 165 -22.19 35.00 -13.54
CA LYS A 165 -22.20 36.45 -13.82
C LYS A 165 -20.95 37.18 -13.31
N ALA A 166 -20.25 36.62 -12.32
CA ALA A 166 -19.08 37.27 -11.72
C ALA A 166 -17.92 37.41 -12.74
N GLU A 167 -17.42 38.62 -12.96
CA GLU A 167 -16.26 38.84 -13.85
C GLU A 167 -14.92 38.64 -13.14
N ALA A 168 -14.91 38.67 -11.80
CA ALA A 168 -13.69 38.59 -11.00
C ALA A 168 -12.91 37.28 -11.24
N GLY A 169 -11.61 37.41 -11.52
CA GLY A 169 -10.70 36.28 -11.65
C GLY A 169 -10.08 35.81 -10.33
N ILE A 170 -10.27 36.57 -9.24
CA ILE A 170 -9.77 36.24 -7.91
C ILE A 170 -10.94 36.14 -6.92
N VAL A 171 -11.05 35.03 -6.19
CA VAL A 171 -11.96 34.89 -5.06
C VAL A 171 -11.14 34.77 -3.77
N VAL A 172 -11.50 35.57 -2.77
CA VAL A 172 -10.81 35.63 -1.47
C VAL A 172 -11.76 35.16 -0.39
N LEU A 173 -11.33 34.12 0.34
CA LEU A 173 -12.05 33.48 1.41
C LEU A 173 -11.34 33.73 2.74
N PRO A 174 -11.78 34.71 3.55
CA PRO A 174 -11.18 34.99 4.86
C PRO A 174 -11.32 33.85 5.87
N ASN A 175 -12.22 32.89 5.63
CA ASN A 175 -12.28 31.60 6.33
C ASN A 175 -12.76 30.49 5.38
N GLY A 176 -11.84 29.75 4.77
CA GLY A 176 -12.12 28.67 3.82
C GLY A 176 -12.75 27.42 4.45
N LYS A 177 -12.71 27.27 5.78
CA LYS A 177 -13.34 26.15 6.48
C LYS A 177 -14.87 26.26 6.42
N ARG A 178 -15.39 27.49 6.50
CA ARG A 178 -16.82 27.81 6.59
C ARG A 178 -17.40 28.31 5.28
N LEU A 179 -17.93 27.40 4.47
CA LEU A 179 -18.51 27.70 3.16
C LEU A 179 -19.86 27.01 2.96
N PRO A 180 -20.79 27.56 2.16
CA PRO A 180 -22.05 26.88 1.85
C PRO A 180 -21.78 25.54 1.18
N ALA A 181 -22.33 24.44 1.69
CA ALA A 181 -22.11 23.11 1.11
C ALA A 181 -22.46 23.06 -0.40
N VAL A 182 -23.49 23.81 -0.80
CA VAL A 182 -23.94 23.96 -2.20
C VAL A 182 -22.98 24.75 -3.10
N ALA A 183 -21.99 25.45 -2.53
CA ALA A 183 -20.99 26.21 -3.28
C ALA A 183 -19.82 25.34 -3.78
N LYS A 184 -19.77 24.04 -3.42
CA LYS A 184 -18.69 23.12 -3.82
C LYS A 184 -18.57 23.03 -5.34
N GLU A 185 -19.65 22.69 -6.04
CA GLU A 185 -19.64 22.55 -7.51
C GLU A 185 -19.31 23.88 -8.20
N PRO A 186 -19.99 25.01 -7.92
CA PRO A 186 -19.64 26.30 -8.53
C PRO A 186 -18.20 26.76 -8.28
N LEU A 187 -17.67 26.57 -7.07
CA LEU A 187 -16.28 26.93 -6.74
C LEU A 187 -15.29 26.06 -7.52
N THR A 188 -15.52 24.74 -7.60
CA THR A 188 -14.64 23.89 -8.40
C THR A 188 -14.71 24.23 -9.88
N GLU A 189 -15.88 24.62 -10.38
CA GLU A 189 -16.04 25.06 -11.77
C GLU A 189 -15.32 26.39 -12.05
N PHE A 190 -15.36 27.33 -11.12
CA PHE A 190 -14.53 28.53 -11.17
C PHE A 190 -13.03 28.20 -11.30
N LEU A 191 -12.53 27.20 -10.55
CA LEU A 191 -11.15 26.73 -10.68
C LEU A 191 -10.89 26.05 -12.03
N ARG A 192 -11.83 25.25 -12.57
CA ARG A 192 -11.68 24.62 -13.90
C ARG A 192 -11.55 25.65 -15.02
N GLN A 193 -12.07 26.86 -14.81
CA GLN A 193 -11.98 27.99 -15.74
C GLN A 193 -10.70 28.83 -15.56
N GLY A 194 -9.74 28.38 -14.75
CA GLY A 194 -8.47 29.08 -14.50
C GLY A 194 -8.53 30.13 -13.38
N GLY A 195 -9.61 30.11 -12.58
CA GLY A 195 -9.80 31.02 -11.47
C GLY A 195 -8.70 30.97 -10.41
N LYS A 196 -8.48 32.10 -9.73
CA LYS A 196 -7.49 32.24 -8.65
C LYS A 196 -8.19 32.30 -7.30
N LEU A 197 -7.65 31.58 -6.32
CA LEU A 197 -8.20 31.55 -4.97
C LEU A 197 -7.18 32.05 -3.95
N ILE A 198 -7.62 32.86 -3.00
CA ILE A 198 -6.85 33.21 -1.79
C ILE A 198 -7.65 32.70 -0.60
N VAL A 199 -7.11 31.75 0.16
CA VAL A 199 -7.83 31.07 1.24
C VAL A 199 -7.11 31.25 2.56
N PHE A 200 -7.85 31.62 3.60
CA PHE A 200 -7.41 31.58 4.99
C PHE A 200 -8.12 30.44 5.71
N GLY A 201 -7.36 29.51 6.28
CA GLY A 201 -7.87 28.31 6.91
C GLY A 201 -8.04 27.16 5.91
N ALA A 202 -7.40 26.03 6.23
CA ALA A 202 -7.58 24.75 5.56
C ALA A 202 -7.84 23.67 6.64
N PRO A 203 -8.52 22.56 6.34
CA PRO A 203 -9.04 22.15 5.04
C PRO A 203 -10.18 23.04 4.50
N LEU A 204 -10.29 23.18 3.18
CA LEU A 204 -11.43 23.85 2.56
C LEU A 204 -12.72 23.04 2.81
N PHE A 205 -13.81 23.69 3.21
CA PHE A 205 -15.07 23.06 3.62
C PHE A 205 -14.98 22.11 4.83
N ASP A 206 -14.06 22.35 5.77
CA ASP A 206 -13.97 21.56 7.02
C ASP A 206 -15.22 21.72 7.93
N GLU A 207 -15.87 22.89 7.84
CA GLU A 207 -17.14 23.22 8.49
C GLU A 207 -18.18 23.59 7.42
N PRO A 208 -18.71 22.63 6.65
CA PRO A 208 -19.66 22.93 5.59
C PRO A 208 -20.94 23.53 6.18
N MET A 209 -21.36 24.66 5.61
CA MET A 209 -22.48 25.47 6.09
C MET A 209 -23.76 25.13 5.32
N VAL A 210 -24.88 25.05 6.03
CA VAL A 210 -26.20 24.85 5.46
C VAL A 210 -27.15 25.94 5.93
N ARG A 211 -28.10 26.30 5.08
CA ARG A 211 -29.10 27.31 5.42
C ARG A 211 -30.26 26.62 6.14
N THR A 212 -30.50 26.97 7.40
CA THR A 212 -31.61 26.39 8.15
C THR A 212 -32.83 27.31 8.10
N GLY A 213 -34.04 26.73 8.04
CA GLY A 213 -35.30 27.47 7.94
C GLY A 213 -35.81 28.05 9.27
N ARG A 214 -35.19 27.68 10.40
CA ARG A 214 -35.54 28.14 11.75
C ARG A 214 -34.25 28.47 12.51
N GLY A 215 -33.93 29.75 12.67
CA GLY A 215 -32.87 30.17 13.58
C GLY A 215 -33.15 29.70 15.00
N THR A 216 -32.10 29.29 15.72
CA THR A 216 -32.12 29.07 17.17
C THR A 216 -32.39 30.40 17.88
N GLY A 217 -33.67 30.77 17.99
CA GLY A 217 -34.10 32.06 18.57
C GLY A 217 -35.21 32.79 17.81
N GLY A 218 -35.78 32.22 16.75
CA GLY A 218 -36.97 32.81 16.10
C GLY A 218 -36.70 34.04 15.21
N VAL A 219 -35.45 34.29 14.80
CA VAL A 219 -35.11 35.33 13.83
C VAL A 219 -34.35 34.71 12.64
N GLY A 220 -34.90 34.82 11.43
CA GLY A 220 -34.19 34.67 10.14
C GLY A 220 -33.66 33.28 9.74
N ARG A 221 -33.38 33.14 8.43
CA ARG A 221 -32.70 31.99 7.80
C ARG A 221 -31.18 32.15 7.98
N GLU A 222 -30.59 31.58 9.03
CA GLU A 222 -29.14 31.69 9.31
C GLU A 222 -28.33 30.51 8.73
N TRP A 223 -27.09 30.78 8.35
CA TRP A 223 -26.11 29.77 7.96
C TRP A 223 -25.52 29.11 9.21
N VAL A 224 -25.64 27.79 9.30
CA VAL A 224 -25.15 26.97 10.42
C VAL A 224 -24.27 25.86 9.87
N SER A 225 -23.14 25.59 10.51
CA SER A 225 -22.26 24.48 10.15
C SER A 225 -22.87 23.14 10.56
N MET A 226 -22.50 22.07 9.86
CA MET A 226 -22.90 20.71 10.24
C MET A 226 -22.44 20.33 11.67
N GLN A 227 -21.29 20.85 12.11
CA GLN A 227 -20.79 20.64 13.48
C GLN A 227 -21.65 21.34 14.53
N GLU A 228 -22.09 22.58 14.28
CA GLU A 228 -23.01 23.31 15.17
C GLU A 228 -24.38 22.61 15.23
N MET A 229 -24.91 22.13 14.09
CA MET A 229 -26.14 21.33 14.07
C MET A 229 -26.01 20.08 14.94
N GLU A 230 -24.90 19.36 14.81
CA GLU A 230 -24.65 18.15 15.59
C GLU A 230 -24.47 18.45 17.08
N ALA A 231 -23.83 19.57 17.43
CA ALA A 231 -23.72 20.03 18.81
C ALA A 231 -25.10 20.34 19.43
N VAL A 232 -26.01 20.95 18.67
CA VAL A 232 -27.39 21.20 19.10
C VAL A 232 -28.18 19.88 19.21
N ARG A 233 -28.04 18.95 18.24
CA ARG A 233 -28.65 17.62 18.30
C ARG A 233 -28.23 16.85 19.55
N LYS A 234 -26.93 16.82 19.86
CA LYS A 234 -26.38 16.13 21.05
C LYS A 234 -26.88 16.69 22.38
N GLN A 235 -27.47 17.88 22.40
CA GLN A 235 -28.10 18.47 23.58
C GLN A 235 -29.62 18.23 23.64
N THR A 236 -30.20 17.56 22.64
CA THR A 236 -31.65 17.32 22.54
C THR A 236 -32.07 16.21 23.50
N LYS A 237 -32.78 16.61 24.57
CA LYS A 237 -33.35 15.69 25.54
C LYS A 237 -34.57 14.96 24.96
N PRO A 238 -34.87 13.72 25.41
CA PRO A 238 -36.10 13.03 25.04
C PRO A 238 -37.32 13.88 25.40
N GLN A 239 -38.24 14.00 24.46
CA GLN A 239 -39.55 14.64 24.68
C GLN A 239 -40.64 13.59 24.94
N ARG A 240 -40.47 12.38 24.41
CA ARG A 240 -41.33 11.22 24.69
C ARG A 240 -40.48 10.07 25.19
N PHE A 241 -40.64 9.68 26.46
CA PHE A 241 -40.01 8.46 26.96
C PHE A 241 -40.66 7.22 26.33
N LEU A 242 -39.86 6.20 26.02
CA LEU A 242 -40.35 4.92 25.47
C LEU A 242 -41.19 4.15 26.49
N PHE A 243 -40.87 4.32 27.78
CA PHE A 243 -41.49 3.61 28.88
C PHE A 243 -42.16 4.62 29.81
N GLU A 244 -43.45 4.42 30.10
CA GLU A 244 -44.21 5.28 31.03
C GLU A 244 -43.64 5.20 32.45
N ARG A 245 -43.17 4.01 32.85
CA ARG A 245 -42.47 3.74 34.09
C ARG A 245 -41.50 2.57 33.90
N LEU A 246 -40.29 2.71 34.43
CA LEU A 246 -39.30 1.64 34.47
C LEU A 246 -39.48 0.88 35.80
N ASP A 247 -40.22 -0.23 35.77
CA ASP A 247 -40.51 -1.08 36.93
C ASP A 247 -40.32 -2.58 36.61
N GLU A 248 -40.54 -3.43 37.61
CA GLU A 248 -40.37 -4.89 37.48
C GLU A 248 -41.25 -5.51 36.38
N ASN A 249 -42.40 -4.93 36.07
CA ASN A 249 -43.24 -5.44 34.98
C ASN A 249 -42.63 -5.12 33.62
N GLU A 250 -42.04 -3.93 33.46
CA GLU A 250 -41.31 -3.59 32.24
C GLU A 250 -40.03 -4.42 32.10
N LEU A 251 -39.32 -4.70 33.20
CA LEU A 251 -38.12 -5.54 33.20
C LEU A 251 -38.39 -6.93 32.61
N ARG A 252 -39.55 -7.54 32.93
CA ARG A 252 -39.98 -8.85 32.42
C ARG A 252 -40.23 -8.90 30.91
N ARG A 253 -40.34 -7.75 30.25
CA ARG A 253 -40.56 -7.66 28.80
C ARG A 253 -39.26 -7.60 27.99
N TRP A 254 -38.11 -7.50 28.66
CA TRP A 254 -36.80 -7.59 28.02
C TRP A 254 -36.40 -9.05 27.85
N GLN A 255 -36.00 -9.42 26.64
CA GLN A 255 -35.55 -10.76 26.30
C GLN A 255 -34.03 -10.78 26.17
N HIS A 256 -33.37 -11.72 26.83
CA HIS A 256 -31.92 -11.89 26.76
C HIS A 256 -31.54 -12.86 25.65
N HIS A 257 -30.50 -12.51 24.90
CA HIS A 257 -29.85 -13.38 23.93
C HIS A 257 -28.34 -13.20 24.03
N ALA A 258 -27.59 -14.29 23.94
CA ALA A 258 -26.13 -14.25 23.89
C ALA A 258 -25.59 -15.31 22.93
N SER A 259 -24.37 -15.07 22.46
CA SER A 259 -23.59 -16.02 21.64
C SER A 259 -23.31 -17.35 22.35
N HIS A 260 -23.27 -17.34 23.69
CA HIS A 260 -22.95 -18.49 24.52
C HIS A 260 -24.02 -18.66 25.59
N PRO A 261 -24.55 -19.88 25.82
CA PRO A 261 -25.64 -20.11 26.77
C PRO A 261 -25.18 -20.09 28.24
N ASP A 262 -23.88 -20.21 28.50
CA ASP A 262 -23.26 -20.31 29.83
C ASP A 262 -22.74 -18.95 30.35
N VAL A 263 -23.51 -17.88 30.15
CA VAL A 263 -23.18 -16.53 30.62
C VAL A 263 -24.13 -16.10 31.73
N ALA A 264 -23.60 -15.41 32.74
CA ALA A 264 -24.37 -14.93 33.89
C ALA A 264 -24.90 -13.49 33.67
N ASP A 265 -25.30 -13.19 32.45
CA ASP A 265 -25.79 -11.86 32.08
C ASP A 265 -27.13 -11.58 32.77
N ARG A 266 -27.33 -10.35 33.24
CA ARG A 266 -28.57 -9.96 33.89
C ARG A 266 -28.92 -8.51 33.63
N ILE A 267 -30.22 -8.24 33.57
CA ILE A 267 -30.79 -6.90 33.57
C ILE A 267 -31.55 -6.67 34.87
N SER A 268 -31.36 -5.50 35.48
CA SER A 268 -31.96 -5.12 36.76
C SER A 268 -32.24 -3.62 36.80
N LEU A 269 -33.03 -3.19 37.79
CA LEU A 269 -33.32 -1.78 38.04
C LEU A 269 -32.38 -1.23 39.10
N GLU A 270 -31.80 -0.07 38.84
CA GLU A 270 -30.98 0.66 39.81
C GLU A 270 -31.44 2.13 39.91
N PRO A 271 -31.59 2.71 41.10
CA PRO A 271 -31.96 4.11 41.26
C PRO A 271 -31.01 5.05 40.53
N ALA A 272 -31.55 5.98 39.75
CA ALA A 272 -30.77 6.94 38.98
C ALA A 272 -30.69 8.31 39.68
N HIS A 273 -30.32 8.34 40.96
CA HIS A 273 -30.38 9.54 41.82
C HIS A 273 -29.63 10.76 41.25
N GLU A 274 -28.59 10.53 40.47
CA GLU A 274 -27.80 11.58 39.80
C GLU A 274 -28.59 12.28 38.67
N LEU A 275 -29.61 11.61 38.11
CA LEU A 275 -30.46 12.12 37.04
C LEU A 275 -31.81 12.57 37.62
N ARG A 276 -31.98 13.87 37.87
CA ARG A 276 -33.15 14.46 38.56
C ARG A 276 -34.52 14.26 37.87
N PHE A 277 -34.55 13.70 36.66
CA PHE A 277 -35.73 13.59 35.79
C PHE A 277 -36.16 12.14 35.52
N VAL A 278 -35.46 11.15 36.08
CA VAL A 278 -35.81 9.72 36.01
C VAL A 278 -35.59 9.07 37.37
N THR A 279 -36.43 8.10 37.74
CA THR A 279 -36.35 7.44 39.04
C THR A 279 -35.40 6.25 39.05
N HIS A 280 -35.39 5.46 37.97
CA HIS A 280 -34.57 4.26 37.82
C HIS A 280 -33.84 4.23 36.47
N SER A 281 -32.76 3.45 36.43
CA SER A 281 -31.98 3.08 35.26
C SER A 281 -32.02 1.57 35.06
N LEU A 282 -31.87 1.12 33.82
CA LEU A 282 -31.56 -0.26 33.49
C LEU A 282 -30.07 -0.47 33.74
N ARG A 283 -29.73 -1.32 34.72
CA ARG A 283 -28.40 -1.86 34.91
C ARG A 283 -28.31 -3.21 34.21
N MET A 284 -27.38 -3.33 33.26
CA MET A 284 -27.07 -4.60 32.60
C MET A 284 -25.65 -5.02 32.98
N ASP A 285 -25.53 -6.17 33.62
CA ASP A 285 -24.25 -6.82 33.91
C ASP A 285 -24.04 -7.96 32.89
N PHE A 286 -22.84 -8.04 32.32
CA PHE A 286 -22.45 -9.02 31.30
C PHE A 286 -21.23 -9.82 31.74
N SER A 287 -21.24 -11.13 31.46
CA SER A 287 -20.08 -12.02 31.44
C SER A 287 -19.73 -12.34 29.98
N LEU A 288 -19.21 -11.35 29.25
CA LEU A 288 -19.15 -11.36 27.80
C LEU A 288 -18.13 -12.40 27.26
N LYS A 289 -18.61 -13.35 26.44
CA LYS A 289 -17.80 -14.35 25.71
C LYS A 289 -18.01 -14.26 24.18
N GLY A 290 -18.34 -13.09 23.66
CA GLY A 290 -18.67 -12.88 22.24
C GLY A 290 -19.60 -11.68 22.07
N TRP A 291 -20.89 -11.95 21.93
CA TRP A 291 -21.94 -10.92 22.01
C TRP A 291 -23.03 -11.32 23.01
N ALA A 292 -23.66 -10.31 23.60
CA ALA A 292 -24.79 -10.43 24.53
C ALA A 292 -25.69 -9.20 24.43
N ILE A 293 -27.00 -9.41 24.33
CA ILE A 293 -27.99 -8.34 24.10
C ILE A 293 -29.27 -8.58 24.89
N PHE A 294 -29.94 -7.48 25.21
CA PHE A 294 -31.30 -7.44 25.71
C PHE A 294 -32.20 -6.75 24.67
N THR A 295 -33.29 -7.40 24.31
CA THR A 295 -34.23 -6.94 23.26
C THR A 295 -35.58 -6.60 23.88
N ARG A 296 -36.16 -5.48 23.44
CA ARG A 296 -37.49 -5.01 23.84
C ARG A 296 -38.35 -4.71 22.62
N GLU A 297 -39.46 -5.44 22.46
CA GLU A 297 -40.38 -5.30 21.32
C GLU A 297 -41.54 -4.33 21.57
N PHE A 298 -42.09 -3.74 20.53
CA PHE A 298 -43.22 -2.82 20.59
C PHE A 298 -44.32 -3.25 19.61
N ASP A 299 -45.59 -3.15 20.02
CA ASP A 299 -46.74 -3.47 19.15
C ASP A 299 -46.86 -2.50 17.96
N LYS A 300 -46.43 -1.25 18.16
CA LYS A 300 -46.35 -0.17 17.16
C LYS A 300 -45.06 0.60 17.38
N SER A 301 -44.63 1.36 16.37
CA SER A 301 -43.40 2.15 16.51
C SER A 301 -43.46 3.07 17.73
N PRO A 302 -42.41 3.07 18.59
CA PRO A 302 -42.33 3.96 19.74
C PRO A 302 -41.95 5.41 19.36
N PHE A 303 -41.79 5.72 18.06
CA PHE A 303 -41.54 7.07 17.57
C PHE A 303 -42.86 7.75 17.18
N PRO A 304 -43.29 8.79 17.91
CA PRO A 304 -44.41 9.63 17.47
C PRO A 304 -44.16 10.24 16.08
N GLN A 305 -45.23 10.70 15.44
CA GLN A 305 -45.12 11.44 14.18
C GLN A 305 -44.19 12.66 14.35
N GLY A 306 -43.19 12.78 13.47
CA GLY A 306 -42.19 13.85 13.53
C GLY A 306 -41.02 13.61 14.48
N HIS A 307 -41.04 12.54 15.29
CA HIS A 307 -39.88 12.13 16.08
C HIS A 307 -38.97 11.22 15.25
N SER A 308 -37.66 11.44 15.37
CA SER A 308 -36.65 10.67 14.65
C SER A 308 -35.40 10.37 15.47
N LEU A 309 -35.12 11.16 16.52
CA LEU A 309 -33.96 10.97 17.37
C LEU A 309 -34.25 9.92 18.45
N THR A 310 -33.28 9.05 18.70
CA THR A 310 -33.22 8.18 19.89
C THR A 310 -32.38 8.90 20.95
N CYS A 311 -32.95 9.23 22.10
CA CYS A 311 -32.27 9.96 23.17
C CYS A 311 -32.28 9.15 24.46
N PHE A 312 -31.14 9.04 25.14
CA PHE A 312 -31.05 8.37 26.44
C PHE A 312 -29.78 8.80 27.18
N TRP A 313 -29.70 8.55 28.48
CA TRP A 313 -28.46 8.70 29.23
C TRP A 313 -27.80 7.36 29.42
N ALA A 314 -26.48 7.30 29.31
CA ALA A 314 -25.72 6.09 29.61
C ALA A 314 -24.40 6.37 30.30
N LYS A 315 -23.95 5.39 31.09
CA LYS A 315 -22.59 5.29 31.64
C LYS A 315 -22.13 3.82 31.67
N GLY A 316 -20.83 3.61 31.73
CA GLY A 316 -20.20 2.29 31.84
C GLY A 316 -19.32 2.19 33.09
N ALA A 317 -19.01 0.96 33.50
CA ALA A 317 -17.97 0.72 34.50
C ALA A 317 -16.59 1.16 33.95
N PRO A 318 -15.55 1.33 34.79
CA PRO A 318 -14.23 1.80 34.33
C PRO A 318 -13.67 1.04 33.12
N GLN A 319 -13.89 -0.27 33.04
CA GLN A 319 -13.48 -1.15 31.94
C GLN A 319 -14.49 -1.26 30.78
N THR A 320 -15.68 -0.66 30.90
CA THR A 320 -16.74 -0.72 29.88
C THR A 320 -16.77 0.56 29.06
N LYS A 321 -16.30 0.49 27.81
CA LYS A 321 -16.07 1.67 26.95
C LYS A 321 -17.09 1.85 25.83
N SER A 322 -17.98 0.89 25.61
CA SER A 322 -18.95 0.94 24.50
C SER A 322 -20.28 0.29 24.86
N LEU A 323 -21.35 0.76 24.22
CA LEU A 323 -22.71 0.22 24.25
C LEU A 323 -23.16 -0.06 22.80
N LEU A 324 -23.65 -1.27 22.54
CA LEU A 324 -24.39 -1.57 21.32
C LEU A 324 -25.84 -1.09 21.47
N VAL A 325 -26.32 -0.31 20.48
CA VAL A 325 -27.72 0.07 20.32
C VAL A 325 -28.18 -0.41 18.95
N GLU A 326 -29.22 -1.23 18.87
CA GLU A 326 -29.81 -1.67 17.60
C GLU A 326 -31.32 -1.41 17.57
N TRP A 327 -31.81 -0.93 16.43
CA TRP A 327 -33.23 -0.89 16.10
C TRP A 327 -33.55 -1.97 15.06
N ARG A 328 -34.61 -2.74 15.33
CA ARG A 328 -35.21 -3.68 14.36
C ARG A 328 -36.50 -3.10 13.82
N GLU A 329 -36.66 -3.12 12.51
CA GLU A 329 -37.85 -2.66 11.82
C GLU A 329 -38.89 -3.78 11.63
N ALA A 330 -40.15 -3.42 11.36
CA ALA A 330 -41.24 -4.37 11.20
C ALA A 330 -41.08 -5.32 10.00
N ASP A 331 -40.28 -4.93 9.00
CA ASP A 331 -39.91 -5.78 7.85
C ASP A 331 -38.75 -6.74 8.15
N GLY A 332 -38.21 -6.73 9.37
CA GLY A 332 -37.06 -7.54 9.79
C GLY A 332 -35.70 -6.88 9.58
N THR A 333 -35.65 -5.66 9.04
CA THR A 333 -34.40 -4.91 8.84
C THR A 333 -33.75 -4.56 10.18
N ARG A 334 -32.41 -4.65 10.26
CA ARG A 334 -31.64 -4.41 11.49
C ARG A 334 -30.62 -3.30 11.27
N TRP A 335 -30.64 -2.31 12.14
CA TRP A 335 -29.75 -1.14 12.10
C TRP A 335 -29.09 -0.93 13.46
N PHE A 336 -27.76 -0.81 13.53
CA PHE A 336 -27.01 -0.77 14.79
C PHE A 336 -26.01 0.37 14.88
N ALA A 337 -25.72 0.82 16.09
CA ALA A 337 -24.72 1.83 16.41
C ALA A 337 -23.93 1.42 17.65
N HIS A 338 -22.63 1.74 17.67
CA HIS A 338 -21.79 1.63 18.86
C HIS A 338 -21.60 3.00 19.49
N VAL A 339 -21.96 3.12 20.76
CA VAL A 339 -21.90 4.37 21.51
C VAL A 339 -20.74 4.31 22.51
N PRO A 340 -19.77 5.23 22.46
CA PRO A 340 -18.70 5.29 23.45
C PRO A 340 -19.25 5.70 24.83
N LEU A 341 -18.78 5.04 25.89
CA LEU A 341 -19.20 5.25 27.26
C LEU A 341 -18.09 5.82 28.15
N THR A 342 -18.51 6.59 29.16
CA THR A 342 -17.68 7.03 30.28
C THR A 342 -18.25 6.56 31.62
N THR A 343 -17.52 6.74 32.71
CA THR A 343 -18.00 6.46 34.07
C THR A 343 -19.03 7.48 34.56
N GLU A 344 -19.12 8.64 33.91
CA GLU A 344 -20.13 9.66 34.16
C GLU A 344 -21.33 9.49 33.21
N TRP A 345 -22.53 9.84 33.69
CA TRP A 345 -23.73 9.88 32.86
C TRP A 345 -23.59 10.90 31.73
N ARG A 346 -23.75 10.44 30.50
CA ARG A 346 -23.79 11.29 29.30
C ARG A 346 -25.11 11.15 28.58
N LEU A 347 -25.64 12.26 28.09
CA LEU A 347 -26.76 12.25 27.15
C LEU A 347 -26.22 11.75 25.80
N ILE A 348 -26.82 10.67 25.32
CA ILE A 348 -26.61 10.08 24.02
C ILE A 348 -27.81 10.42 23.15
N VAL A 349 -27.54 10.94 21.96
CA VAL A 349 -28.56 11.26 20.96
C VAL A 349 -28.12 10.64 19.65
N LEU A 350 -28.95 9.76 19.10
CA LEU A 350 -28.70 9.06 17.85
C LEU A 350 -29.79 9.44 16.84
N SER A 351 -29.38 9.96 15.71
CA SER A 351 -30.20 10.15 14.52
C SER A 351 -30.30 8.86 13.71
N PRO A 352 -31.22 8.76 12.74
CA PRO A 352 -31.29 7.61 11.85
C PRO A 352 -30.01 7.31 11.05
N ARG A 353 -29.13 8.32 10.90
CA ARG A 353 -27.86 8.20 10.17
C ARG A 353 -26.75 7.55 11.00
N ASP A 354 -26.88 7.56 12.32
CA ASP A 354 -25.87 6.97 13.22
C ASP A 354 -25.96 5.43 13.25
N PHE A 355 -27.05 4.86 12.72
CA PHE A 355 -27.24 3.43 12.64
C PHE A 355 -26.79 2.86 11.29
N VAL A 356 -25.91 1.87 11.35
CA VAL A 356 -25.37 1.13 10.20
C VAL A 356 -26.21 -0.13 9.97
N PHE A 357 -26.41 -0.50 8.70
CA PHE A 357 -27.12 -1.73 8.34
C PHE A 357 -26.35 -2.98 8.81
N ARG A 358 -27.03 -3.91 9.48
CA ARG A 358 -26.47 -5.23 9.83
C ARG A 358 -26.43 -6.14 8.60
N GLN A 359 -25.23 -6.56 8.18
CA GLN A 359 -25.05 -7.40 6.99
C GLN A 359 -25.68 -8.80 7.11
N ASP A 360 -25.89 -9.29 8.33
CA ASP A 360 -26.61 -10.52 8.65
C ASP A 360 -28.14 -10.31 8.80
N SER A 361 -28.66 -9.13 8.43
CA SER A 361 -30.10 -8.86 8.46
C SER A 361 -30.86 -9.72 7.43
N PRO A 362 -32.06 -10.23 7.75
CA PRO A 362 -32.92 -10.98 6.81
C PRO A 362 -33.27 -10.24 5.53
N THR A 363 -33.15 -8.91 5.52
CA THR A 363 -33.46 -8.05 4.37
C THR A 363 -32.23 -7.72 3.50
N ARG A 364 -31.10 -8.42 3.69
CA ARG A 364 -29.90 -8.31 2.86
C ARG A 364 -30.25 -8.42 1.37
N GLY A 365 -29.75 -7.48 0.56
CA GLY A 365 -30.02 -7.39 -0.88
C GLY A 365 -31.31 -6.65 -1.25
N LYS A 366 -32.16 -6.31 -0.28
CA LYS A 366 -33.35 -5.43 -0.46
C LYS A 366 -33.21 -4.10 0.28
N ARG A 367 -32.53 -4.11 1.42
CA ARG A 367 -32.19 -2.95 2.27
C ARG A 367 -30.68 -2.83 2.44
N GLY A 368 -30.22 -1.72 3.01
CA GLY A 368 -28.80 -1.47 3.28
C GLY A 368 -27.99 -1.05 2.05
N PHE A 369 -28.64 -0.61 0.97
CA PHE A 369 -28.00 0.03 -0.17
C PHE A 369 -27.59 1.47 0.17
N ALA A 370 -26.71 2.08 -0.64
CA ALA A 370 -26.25 3.45 -0.39
C ALA A 370 -27.41 4.45 -0.31
N GLY A 371 -27.49 5.20 0.80
CA GLY A 371 -28.57 6.16 1.07
C GLY A 371 -29.79 5.57 1.80
N ASP A 372 -29.91 4.25 1.91
CA ASP A 372 -30.89 3.61 2.80
C ASP A 372 -30.48 3.82 4.26
N ARG A 373 -31.48 3.96 5.13
CA ARG A 373 -31.28 4.31 6.54
C ARG A 373 -32.36 3.70 7.41
N PHE A 374 -32.09 3.68 8.71
CA PHE A 374 -33.11 3.35 9.70
C PHE A 374 -34.36 4.23 9.51
N ASN A 375 -35.54 3.61 9.48
CA ASN A 375 -36.82 4.31 9.45
C ASN A 375 -37.48 4.25 10.84
N PRO A 376 -37.46 5.36 11.61
CA PRO A 376 -38.05 5.40 12.95
C PRO A 376 -39.53 5.03 12.99
N GLN A 377 -40.30 5.35 11.94
CA GLN A 377 -41.74 5.03 11.88
C GLN A 377 -41.99 3.52 11.68
N ASN A 378 -40.98 2.77 11.21
CA ASN A 378 -41.04 1.33 11.04
C ASN A 378 -40.39 0.55 12.20
N ALA A 379 -39.87 1.25 13.21
CA ALA A 379 -39.21 0.63 14.36
C ALA A 379 -40.16 -0.31 15.12
N LYS A 380 -39.68 -1.50 15.48
CA LYS A 380 -40.46 -2.53 16.15
C LYS A 380 -39.77 -3.13 17.37
N ALA A 381 -38.44 -3.12 17.43
CA ALA A 381 -37.72 -3.54 18.63
C ALA A 381 -36.46 -2.70 18.88
N LEU A 382 -36.20 -2.39 20.15
CA LEU A 382 -34.95 -1.80 20.64
C LEU A 382 -34.08 -2.91 21.22
N VAL A 383 -32.79 -2.88 20.89
CA VAL A 383 -31.78 -3.80 21.37
C VAL A 383 -30.68 -3.00 22.05
N LEU A 384 -30.31 -3.39 23.27
CA LEU A 384 -29.18 -2.83 24.02
C LEU A 384 -28.25 -3.96 24.42
N GLY A 385 -26.93 -3.81 24.25
CA GLY A 385 -26.01 -4.87 24.64
C GLY A 385 -24.54 -4.59 24.36
N MET A 386 -23.79 -5.65 24.10
CA MET A 386 -22.36 -5.62 23.83
C MET A 386 -21.95 -6.67 22.80
N GLU A 387 -20.96 -6.30 22.00
CA GLU A 387 -20.21 -7.17 21.09
C GLU A 387 -18.82 -6.54 20.84
N ALA A 388 -17.99 -7.17 20.01
CA ALA A 388 -16.72 -6.62 19.57
C ALA A 388 -16.88 -5.15 19.07
N PRO A 389 -15.97 -4.22 19.42
CA PRO A 389 -14.62 -4.46 19.94
C PRO A 389 -14.52 -4.56 21.48
N MET A 390 -15.63 -4.68 22.23
CA MET A 390 -15.53 -4.90 23.68
C MET A 390 -14.83 -6.24 23.97
N PRO A 391 -13.79 -6.27 24.83
CA PRO A 391 -13.10 -7.51 25.17
C PRO A 391 -14.02 -8.45 25.95
N THR A 392 -13.67 -9.73 25.98
CA THR A 392 -14.35 -10.70 26.84
C THR A 392 -14.12 -10.37 28.32
N GLY A 393 -15.11 -10.62 29.16
CA GLY A 393 -15.03 -10.41 30.60
C GLY A 393 -16.24 -9.71 31.19
N ASN A 394 -16.06 -9.20 32.41
CA ASN A 394 -17.15 -8.61 33.18
C ASN A 394 -17.33 -7.13 32.84
N HIS A 395 -18.52 -6.80 32.38
CA HIS A 395 -18.89 -5.44 32.01
C HIS A 395 -20.22 -5.05 32.61
N THR A 396 -20.33 -3.80 33.06
CA THR A 396 -21.60 -3.23 33.48
C THR A 396 -21.87 -1.94 32.72
N ILE A 397 -23.13 -1.76 32.32
CA ILE A 397 -23.67 -0.51 31.77
C ILE A 397 -24.93 -0.10 32.52
N TRP A 398 -25.16 1.20 32.54
CA TRP A 398 -26.40 1.80 33.00
C TRP A 398 -26.99 2.62 31.88
N VAL A 399 -28.28 2.45 31.63
CA VAL A 399 -29.03 3.23 30.64
C VAL A 399 -30.30 3.77 31.29
N ALA A 400 -30.56 5.07 31.13
CA ALA A 400 -31.69 5.74 31.76
C ALA A 400 -32.38 6.71 30.81
N GLY A 401 -33.66 6.98 31.05
CA GLY A 401 -34.42 7.99 30.30
C GLY A 401 -34.50 7.73 28.81
N ILE A 402 -34.67 6.47 28.39
CA ILE A 402 -34.76 6.11 26.98
C ILE A 402 -36.03 6.72 26.38
N GLY A 403 -35.86 7.54 25.36
CA GLY A 403 -36.93 8.30 24.74
C GLY A 403 -36.63 8.68 23.30
N THR A 404 -37.57 9.38 22.70
CA THR A 404 -37.46 9.96 21.36
C THR A 404 -37.72 11.46 21.40
N ALA A 405 -37.19 12.16 20.40
CA ALA A 405 -37.42 13.58 20.19
C ALA A 405 -37.50 13.91 18.69
N PRO A 406 -38.16 15.01 18.31
CA PRO A 406 -38.02 15.57 16.97
C PRO A 406 -36.59 16.07 16.76
N ASP A 407 -36.05 15.89 15.55
CA ASP A 407 -34.79 16.55 15.17
C ASP A 407 -35.02 18.07 15.10
N PRO A 408 -34.28 18.91 15.84
CA PRO A 408 -34.40 20.37 15.80
C PRO A 408 -34.24 20.96 14.38
N PHE A 409 -33.57 20.25 13.48
CA PHE A 409 -33.34 20.63 12.09
C PHE A 409 -34.16 19.82 11.09
N GLY A 410 -35.07 18.95 11.54
CA GLY A 410 -35.90 18.09 10.69
C GLY A 410 -35.06 17.16 9.82
N GLU A 411 -35.49 16.91 8.59
CA GLU A 411 -34.75 16.09 7.61
C GLU A 411 -33.55 16.82 6.96
N THR A 412 -33.19 18.02 7.44
CA THR A 412 -32.04 18.78 6.92
C THR A 412 -30.78 18.00 7.17
N SER A 413 -30.32 17.35 6.11
CA SER A 413 -29.33 16.31 6.22
C SER A 413 -28.53 16.34 4.92
N VAL A 414 -27.35 16.94 4.98
CA VAL A 414 -26.46 17.05 3.82
C VAL A 414 -25.43 15.94 3.93
N ASP A 415 -25.41 15.05 2.95
CA ASP A 415 -24.26 14.17 2.76
C ASP A 415 -23.24 14.99 1.95
N PHE A 416 -22.17 15.42 2.62
CA PHE A 416 -21.19 16.33 2.03
C PHE A 416 -19.82 15.65 1.98
N VAL A 417 -19.32 15.49 0.76
CA VAL A 417 -17.93 15.10 0.50
C VAL A 417 -17.18 16.34 0.02
N PRO A 418 -16.10 16.76 0.71
CA PRO A 418 -15.31 17.90 0.29
C PRO A 418 -14.67 17.67 -1.09
N PRO A 419 -14.38 18.75 -1.85
CA PRO A 419 -13.74 18.62 -3.15
C PRO A 419 -12.30 18.14 -2.99
N THR A 420 -11.79 17.45 -4.01
CA THR A 420 -10.39 17.04 -4.07
C THR A 420 -9.56 18.11 -4.77
N VAL A 421 -8.90 18.94 -3.98
CA VAL A 421 -8.07 20.08 -4.41
C VAL A 421 -6.70 19.99 -3.74
N GLU A 422 -5.65 19.86 -4.54
CA GLU A 422 -4.32 19.53 -4.05
C GLU A 422 -3.78 20.52 -3.01
N ALA A 423 -3.17 20.01 -1.94
CA ALA A 423 -2.67 20.80 -0.81
C ALA A 423 -3.71 21.75 -0.17
N LEU A 424 -5.03 21.47 -0.29
CA LEU A 424 -6.10 22.32 0.26
C LEU A 424 -7.29 21.53 0.82
N ALA A 425 -7.75 20.49 0.11
CA ALA A 425 -8.82 19.61 0.55
C ALA A 425 -8.80 18.26 -0.19
N PRO A 426 -9.25 17.14 0.42
CA PRO A 426 -9.78 17.01 1.78
C PRO A 426 -8.69 17.07 2.85
N ALA A 427 -9.09 16.90 4.11
CA ALA A 427 -8.21 16.99 5.27
C ALA A 427 -6.95 16.10 5.20
N TYR A 428 -7.02 14.95 4.53
CA TYR A 428 -5.88 14.04 4.40
C TYR A 428 -4.70 14.57 3.58
N LYS A 429 -4.88 15.68 2.85
CA LYS A 429 -3.77 16.36 2.15
C LYS A 429 -2.94 17.26 3.08
N LEU A 430 -3.35 17.37 4.34
CA LEU A 430 -2.84 18.31 5.32
C LEU A 430 -2.45 17.58 6.62
N TYR A 431 -1.65 18.25 7.45
CA TYR A 431 -1.33 17.83 8.80
C TYR A 431 -1.26 19.06 9.73
N PRO A 432 -1.57 18.90 11.03
CA PRO A 432 -1.45 19.98 12.00
C PRO A 432 0.01 20.33 12.23
N LEU A 433 0.33 21.61 12.26
CA LEU A 433 1.66 22.06 12.70
C LEU A 433 1.76 21.94 14.23
N PRO A 434 2.92 21.56 14.77
CA PRO A 434 3.10 21.34 16.20
C PRO A 434 2.75 22.59 17.02
N ILE A 435 2.00 22.39 18.11
CA ILE A 435 1.63 23.45 19.04
C ILE A 435 2.75 23.57 20.09
N ALA A 436 3.14 24.79 20.44
CA ALA A 436 3.88 25.05 21.67
C ALA A 436 2.95 24.80 22.88
N ALA A 437 2.65 23.54 23.19
CA ALA A 437 1.74 23.17 24.28
C ALA A 437 2.52 22.68 25.51
N GLY A 438 2.72 23.59 26.47
CA GLY A 438 2.57 23.31 27.90
C GLY A 438 3.43 22.23 28.59
N THR A 439 4.42 21.61 27.96
CA THR A 439 5.39 20.73 28.61
C THR A 439 6.78 21.36 28.61
N LYS A 440 7.63 21.01 29.58
CA LYS A 440 8.88 21.71 29.99
C LYS A 440 9.97 21.88 28.90
N GLN A 441 9.69 21.56 27.63
CA GLN A 441 10.46 22.00 26.46
C GLN A 441 9.49 22.61 25.45
N SER A 442 9.20 23.91 25.63
CA SER A 442 8.56 24.74 24.62
C SER A 442 9.52 24.88 23.43
N SER A 443 9.32 24.10 22.37
CA SER A 443 9.99 24.35 21.10
C SER A 443 9.32 25.57 20.46
N SER A 444 9.95 26.72 20.61
CA SER A 444 9.50 27.94 19.94
C SER A 444 9.72 27.77 18.43
N LEU A 445 8.64 27.66 17.67
CA LEU A 445 8.70 27.66 16.21
C LEU A 445 9.12 29.04 15.70
N GLN A 446 9.90 29.04 14.62
CA GLN A 446 10.41 30.24 13.97
C GLN A 446 9.80 30.37 12.58
N ILE A 447 9.33 31.57 12.27
CA ILE A 447 8.90 31.95 10.94
C ILE A 447 10.03 32.74 10.30
N ALA A 448 10.48 32.31 9.12
CA ALA A 448 11.51 32.99 8.35
C ALA A 448 11.14 34.49 8.15
N GLY A 449 12.03 35.40 8.56
CA GLY A 449 11.84 36.85 8.44
C GLY A 449 10.91 37.51 9.47
N VAL A 450 10.26 36.73 10.36
CA VAL A 450 9.41 37.27 11.45
C VAL A 450 10.01 36.98 12.82
N GLY A 451 10.62 35.81 13.00
CA GLY A 451 11.19 35.36 14.29
C GLY A 451 10.29 34.37 15.01
N LYS A 452 10.39 34.30 16.34
CA LYS A 452 9.61 33.36 17.17
C LYS A 452 8.14 33.75 17.20
N VAL A 453 7.26 32.80 16.88
CA VAL A 453 5.81 33.04 16.82
C VAL A 453 5.05 31.88 17.46
N VAL A 454 3.97 32.19 18.17
CA VAL A 454 3.01 31.19 18.66
C VAL A 454 1.97 30.94 17.58
N LEU A 455 1.93 29.73 17.04
CA LEU A 455 0.95 29.35 16.02
C LEU A 455 -0.44 29.12 16.64
N PRO A 456 -1.52 29.53 15.96
CA PRO A 456 -2.89 29.13 16.30
C PRO A 456 -3.07 27.62 16.34
N SER A 457 -3.98 27.12 17.19
CA SER A 457 -4.25 25.68 17.36
C SER A 457 -4.84 24.99 16.13
N ASP A 458 -5.36 25.79 15.19
CA ASP A 458 -5.97 25.35 13.94
C ASP A 458 -5.00 25.42 12.75
N SER A 459 -3.72 25.74 13.01
CA SER A 459 -2.67 25.84 11.99
C SER A 459 -2.34 24.49 11.39
N VAL A 460 -2.37 24.42 10.07
CA VAL A 460 -2.01 23.24 9.29
C VAL A 460 -0.97 23.58 8.22
N ALA A 461 -0.27 22.55 7.76
CA ALA A 461 0.56 22.59 6.57
C ALA A 461 0.13 21.48 5.60
N PRO A 462 0.36 21.64 4.29
CA PRO A 462 0.16 20.57 3.34
C PRO A 462 1.30 19.55 3.43
N VAL A 463 0.98 18.28 3.23
CA VAL A 463 2.02 17.29 2.92
C VAL A 463 2.74 17.79 1.65
N PRO A 464 4.09 17.85 1.64
CA PRO A 464 4.82 18.40 0.50
C PRO A 464 4.41 17.76 -0.84
N ARG A 465 4.43 18.59 -1.90
CA ARG A 465 4.03 18.23 -3.27
C ARG A 465 5.10 18.64 -4.26
N TRP A 466 4.84 18.41 -5.55
CA TRP A 466 5.77 18.65 -6.65
C TRP A 466 6.32 20.08 -6.67
N ARG A 467 7.58 20.25 -6.27
CA ARG A 467 8.29 21.55 -6.30
C ARG A 467 8.74 21.97 -7.69
N GLY A 468 8.74 21.03 -8.65
CA GLY A 468 9.17 21.24 -10.03
C GLY A 468 10.63 20.85 -10.31
N PHE A 469 11.31 20.17 -9.37
CA PHE A 469 12.72 19.81 -9.52
C PHE A 469 12.95 18.70 -10.55
N GLY A 470 13.95 18.88 -11.40
CA GLY A 470 14.30 17.94 -12.45
C GLY A 470 13.35 18.04 -13.65
N PHE A 471 13.69 17.37 -14.74
CA PHE A 471 13.05 17.51 -16.03
C PHE A 471 12.38 16.20 -16.49
N THR A 472 11.05 16.23 -16.61
CA THR A 472 10.25 15.07 -17.07
C THR A 472 9.49 15.36 -18.37
N ASN A 473 9.94 16.37 -19.12
CA ASN A 473 9.37 16.76 -20.41
C ASN A 473 7.85 17.01 -20.37
N GLY A 474 7.36 17.69 -19.34
CA GLY A 474 5.96 18.14 -19.26
C GLY A 474 4.97 17.12 -18.74
N GLU A 475 5.44 16.01 -18.15
CA GLU A 475 4.55 15.01 -17.55
C GLU A 475 3.96 15.43 -16.18
N ARG A 476 4.53 16.44 -15.51
CA ARG A 476 3.94 17.00 -14.28
C ARG A 476 2.76 17.91 -14.62
N VAL A 477 1.76 17.94 -13.73
CA VAL A 477 0.50 18.66 -13.96
C VAL A 477 0.33 19.89 -13.06
N VAL A 478 1.12 19.98 -12.00
CA VAL A 478 0.98 20.98 -10.94
C VAL A 478 2.36 21.31 -10.36
N ARG A 479 2.54 22.56 -9.93
CA ARG A 479 3.66 22.98 -9.09
C ARG A 479 3.15 23.50 -7.76
N TRP A 480 3.73 23.01 -6.68
CA TRP A 480 3.53 23.48 -5.31
C TRP A 480 4.78 24.24 -4.86
N GLN A 481 4.57 25.39 -4.21
CA GLN A 481 5.63 26.28 -3.76
C GLN A 481 5.38 26.72 -2.31
N PRO A 482 6.32 26.47 -1.39
CA PRO A 482 6.27 27.08 -0.07
C PRO A 482 6.56 28.59 -0.19
N ILE A 483 5.67 29.42 0.37
CA ILE A 483 5.84 30.88 0.44
C ILE A 483 6.42 31.27 1.79
N LEU A 484 5.92 30.64 2.86
CA LEU A 484 6.39 30.82 4.22
C LEU A 484 6.46 29.47 4.92
N THR A 485 7.65 29.08 5.35
CA THR A 485 7.89 27.86 6.09
C THR A 485 8.08 28.14 7.57
N VAL A 486 7.77 27.13 8.38
CA VAL A 486 7.95 27.12 9.82
C VAL A 486 9.07 26.15 10.14
N ALA A 487 10.03 26.57 10.95
CA ALA A 487 11.10 25.73 11.44
C ALA A 487 11.03 25.57 12.96
N ASP A 488 11.59 24.47 13.47
CA ASP A 488 11.78 24.30 14.90
C ASP A 488 13.00 25.07 15.45
N ASP A 489 13.30 24.89 16.73
CA ASP A 489 14.42 25.52 17.41
C ASP A 489 15.80 25.05 16.92
N LYS A 490 15.86 23.89 16.24
CA LYS A 490 17.06 23.37 15.57
C LYS A 490 17.19 23.88 14.13
N GLY A 491 16.23 24.68 13.65
CA GLY A 491 16.19 25.19 12.28
C GLY A 491 15.69 24.16 11.26
N VAL A 492 15.11 23.04 11.70
CA VAL A 492 14.54 22.03 10.81
C VAL A 492 13.15 22.48 10.38
N GLU A 493 12.92 22.56 9.07
CA GLU A 493 11.60 22.89 8.52
C GLU A 493 10.56 21.83 8.91
N ARG A 494 9.44 22.29 9.47
CA ARG A 494 8.28 21.48 9.89
C ARG A 494 7.07 21.61 8.98
N GLY A 495 7.08 22.55 8.04
CA GLY A 495 6.04 22.67 7.01
C GLY A 495 5.81 24.09 6.54
N ALA A 496 5.04 24.23 5.45
CA ALA A 496 4.65 25.52 4.91
C ALA A 496 3.37 26.03 5.58
N LEU A 497 3.43 27.18 6.26
CA LEU A 497 2.27 27.88 6.81
C LEU A 497 1.55 28.71 5.75
N VAL A 498 2.27 29.17 4.73
CA VAL A 498 1.72 29.81 3.53
C VAL A 498 2.30 29.14 2.30
N TRP A 499 1.46 28.73 1.36
CA TRP A 499 1.89 28.04 0.14
C TRP A 499 1.04 28.41 -1.07
N LEU A 500 1.61 28.21 -2.25
CA LEU A 500 0.99 28.46 -3.54
C LEU A 500 0.96 27.17 -4.35
N VAL A 501 -0.19 26.88 -4.96
CA VAL A 501 -0.34 25.81 -5.97
C VAL A 501 -0.69 26.43 -7.30
N ARG A 502 -0.07 25.94 -8.38
CA ARG A 502 -0.32 26.36 -9.76
C ARG A 502 -0.52 25.14 -10.64
N CYS A 503 -1.59 25.13 -11.42
CA CYS A 503 -1.97 23.99 -12.24
C CYS A 503 -1.69 24.29 -13.73
N ALA A 504 -1.01 23.37 -14.40
CA ALA A 504 -0.66 23.46 -15.82
C ALA A 504 -1.43 22.44 -16.67
N SER A 505 -2.37 21.70 -16.09
CA SER A 505 -3.15 20.69 -16.80
C SER A 505 -4.57 20.57 -16.23
N LEU A 506 -5.42 19.87 -16.98
CA LEU A 506 -6.78 19.55 -16.56
C LEU A 506 -6.77 18.72 -15.26
N PRO A 507 -7.83 18.82 -14.43
CA PRO A 507 -9.05 19.60 -14.68
C PRO A 507 -8.93 21.10 -14.36
N TYR A 508 -7.85 21.54 -13.70
CA TYR A 508 -7.71 22.90 -13.19
C TYR A 508 -6.71 23.73 -14.00
N LEU A 509 -6.72 23.61 -15.33
CA LEU A 509 -5.74 24.26 -16.20
C LEU A 509 -5.70 25.77 -15.95
N HIS A 510 -4.50 26.31 -15.70
CA HIS A 510 -4.24 27.70 -15.31
C HIS A 510 -4.83 28.16 -13.97
N ALA A 511 -5.45 27.28 -13.18
CA ALA A 511 -5.91 27.64 -11.84
C ALA A 511 -4.74 27.81 -10.88
N SER A 512 -4.94 28.61 -9.83
CA SER A 512 -3.97 28.74 -8.76
C SER A 512 -4.62 29.10 -7.43
N TRP A 513 -4.08 28.60 -6.34
CA TRP A 513 -4.57 28.94 -5.00
C TRP A 513 -3.42 29.25 -4.04
N LEU A 514 -3.49 30.42 -3.42
CA LEU A 514 -2.67 30.85 -2.30
C LEU A 514 -3.40 30.51 -1.01
N VAL A 515 -2.75 29.77 -0.12
CA VAL A 515 -3.37 29.27 1.11
C VAL A 515 -2.57 29.73 2.32
N PHE A 516 -3.29 30.23 3.31
CA PHE A 516 -2.81 30.55 4.64
C PHE A 516 -3.35 29.47 5.60
N GLY A 517 -2.47 28.69 6.23
CA GLY A 517 -2.81 27.47 6.95
C GLY A 517 -3.64 27.60 8.23
N SER A 518 -4.11 28.80 8.59
CA SER A 518 -4.95 29.05 9.77
C SER A 518 -6.07 30.02 9.44
N ALA A 519 -7.24 29.83 10.04
CA ALA A 519 -8.36 30.77 9.98
C ALA A 519 -8.33 31.81 11.13
N ASP A 520 -7.29 31.87 11.97
CA ASP A 520 -7.26 32.79 13.11
C ASP A 520 -7.05 34.25 12.67
N GLU A 521 -8.12 35.04 12.70
CA GLU A 521 -8.09 36.47 12.34
C GLU A 521 -7.10 37.27 13.19
N THR A 522 -7.02 36.99 14.49
CA THR A 522 -6.16 37.76 15.41
C THR A 522 -4.69 37.58 15.07
N PHE A 523 -4.31 36.36 14.72
CA PHE A 523 -2.96 36.00 14.29
C PHE A 523 -2.55 36.75 13.03
N TRP A 524 -3.39 36.73 11.98
CA TRP A 524 -3.06 37.39 10.72
C TRP A 524 -3.06 38.91 10.81
N LEU A 525 -3.95 39.50 11.63
CA LEU A 525 -3.94 40.94 11.89
C LEU A 525 -2.67 41.40 12.62
N LYS A 526 -2.18 40.60 13.58
CA LYS A 526 -0.90 40.88 14.28
C LYS A 526 0.30 40.73 13.35
N ASN A 527 0.25 39.79 12.41
CA ASN A 527 1.32 39.48 11.47
C ASN A 527 1.05 40.02 10.06
N ARG A 528 0.41 41.21 9.95
CA ARG A 528 -0.07 41.75 8.66
C ARG A 528 1.01 41.85 7.57
N GLN A 529 2.28 42.09 7.94
CA GLN A 529 3.39 42.20 7.00
C GLN A 529 3.62 40.90 6.23
N VAL A 530 3.38 39.75 6.87
CA VAL A 530 3.44 38.43 6.23
C VAL A 530 2.38 38.33 5.15
N VAL A 531 1.13 38.69 5.48
CA VAL A 531 0.00 38.69 4.55
C VAL A 531 0.28 39.59 3.35
N GLN A 532 0.72 40.83 3.61
CA GLN A 532 1.05 41.80 2.56
C GLN A 532 2.16 41.29 1.62
N THR A 533 3.21 40.69 2.18
CA THR A 533 4.36 40.18 1.41
C THR A 533 3.94 38.99 0.53
N ALA A 534 3.18 38.05 1.09
CA ALA A 534 2.65 36.91 0.34
C ALA A 534 1.70 37.35 -0.78
N LEU A 535 0.75 38.24 -0.49
CA LEU A 535 -0.18 38.79 -1.48
C LEU A 535 0.56 39.51 -2.61
N LYS A 536 1.48 40.42 -2.27
CA LYS A 536 2.26 41.17 -3.26
C LYS A 536 3.06 40.24 -4.17
N ARG A 537 3.73 39.23 -3.61
CA ARG A 537 4.48 38.23 -4.36
C ARG A 537 3.56 37.48 -5.33
N THR A 538 2.51 36.85 -4.82
CA THR A 538 1.62 36.00 -5.63
C THR A 538 0.86 36.80 -6.69
N LEU A 539 0.38 38.00 -6.40
CA LEU A 539 -0.29 38.84 -7.40
C LEU A 539 0.67 39.29 -8.51
N ASN A 540 1.94 39.57 -8.18
CA ASN A 540 2.95 39.84 -9.19
C ASN A 540 3.21 38.60 -10.07
N GLU A 541 3.30 37.41 -9.46
CA GLU A 541 3.44 36.14 -10.21
C GLU A 541 2.24 35.89 -11.14
N TRP A 542 1.00 36.14 -10.69
CA TRP A 542 -0.20 36.00 -11.53
C TRP A 542 -0.28 37.06 -12.64
N ARG A 543 0.12 38.31 -12.38
CA ARG A 543 0.17 39.38 -13.41
C ARG A 543 1.23 39.13 -14.46
N ASN A 544 2.39 38.63 -14.06
CA ASN A 544 3.45 38.22 -14.98
C ASN A 544 2.95 37.06 -15.86
N GLY A 545 2.28 36.08 -15.24
CA GLY A 545 1.58 34.98 -15.90
C GLY A 545 2.47 33.93 -16.57
N VAL A 546 3.78 34.14 -16.61
CA VAL A 546 4.78 33.17 -17.09
C VAL A 546 5.53 32.55 -15.92
N TRP A 547 5.76 31.23 -15.97
CA TRP A 547 6.35 30.47 -14.87
C TRP A 547 6.91 29.12 -15.30
N LEU A 548 7.76 28.52 -14.45
CA LEU A 548 8.33 27.19 -14.65
C LEU A 548 7.43 26.14 -14.00
N LEU A 549 6.89 25.21 -14.77
CA LEU A 549 6.22 24.02 -14.21
C LEU A 549 7.24 23.05 -13.62
N GLU A 550 8.31 22.84 -14.37
CA GLU A 550 9.46 22.05 -13.97
C GLU A 550 10.71 22.52 -14.68
N ALA A 551 11.87 22.32 -14.06
CA ALA A 551 13.16 22.58 -14.67
C ALA A 551 14.29 21.85 -13.95
N GLY A 552 15.33 21.53 -14.71
CA GLY A 552 16.51 20.84 -14.20
C GLY A 552 17.00 19.76 -15.15
N THR A 553 17.67 18.75 -14.60
CA THR A 553 18.14 17.58 -15.36
C THR A 553 17.16 16.42 -15.31
N ASP A 554 17.27 15.52 -16.28
CA ASP A 554 16.46 14.29 -16.39
C ASP A 554 16.80 13.23 -15.31
N ARG A 555 17.87 13.46 -14.55
CA ARG A 555 18.36 12.61 -13.45
C ARG A 555 19.12 13.45 -12.41
N PHE A 556 19.22 12.94 -11.19
CA PHE A 556 19.94 13.59 -10.08
C PHE A 556 21.34 13.00 -9.83
N THR A 557 21.57 11.78 -10.30
CA THR A 557 22.88 11.13 -10.31
C THR A 557 23.19 10.62 -11.73
N ALA A 558 24.41 10.85 -12.21
CA ALA A 558 24.91 10.37 -13.49
C ALA A 558 26.30 9.75 -13.32
N TYR A 559 26.65 8.79 -14.18
CA TYR A 559 28.04 8.31 -14.24
C TYR A 559 28.88 9.15 -15.18
N ILE A 560 30.20 9.15 -15.00
CA ILE A 560 31.15 9.79 -15.93
C ILE A 560 30.85 9.29 -17.36
N ASN A 561 30.80 10.22 -18.32
CA ASN A 561 30.46 10.00 -19.72
C ASN A 561 29.01 9.58 -20.02
N GLU A 562 28.13 9.46 -19.02
CA GLU A 562 26.69 9.33 -19.32
C GLU A 562 26.13 10.67 -19.79
N GLN A 563 25.33 10.61 -20.86
CA GLN A 563 24.66 11.79 -21.38
C GLN A 563 23.55 12.24 -20.42
N VAL A 564 23.65 13.48 -19.95
CA VAL A 564 22.62 14.13 -19.11
C VAL A 564 21.84 15.10 -19.98
N LYS A 565 20.50 15.09 -19.84
CA LYS A 565 19.63 16.07 -20.48
C LYS A 565 19.22 17.13 -19.47
N ILE A 566 19.27 18.40 -19.87
CA ILE A 566 18.75 19.52 -19.09
C ILE A 566 17.56 20.16 -19.84
N GLY A 567 16.54 20.60 -19.12
CA GLY A 567 15.37 21.21 -19.73
C GLY A 567 14.48 21.94 -18.76
N ALA A 568 13.48 22.62 -19.33
CA ALA A 568 12.45 23.35 -18.60
C ALA A 568 11.13 23.30 -19.36
N VAL A 569 10.03 23.32 -18.61
CA VAL A 569 8.68 23.50 -19.13
C VAL A 569 8.16 24.83 -18.63
N VAL A 570 7.94 25.75 -19.56
CA VAL A 570 7.45 27.10 -19.28
C VAL A 570 5.98 27.16 -19.61
N VAL A 571 5.18 27.75 -18.72
CA VAL A 571 3.74 27.93 -18.89
C VAL A 571 3.42 29.42 -18.98
N ASN A 572 2.53 29.79 -19.89
CA ASN A 572 1.94 31.12 -20.02
C ASN A 572 0.44 31.05 -19.71
N ASP A 573 0.05 31.60 -18.56
CA ASP A 573 -1.34 31.68 -18.10
C ASP A 573 -2.10 32.88 -18.70
N THR A 574 -1.42 33.77 -19.44
CA THR A 574 -2.05 34.98 -20.00
C THR A 574 -2.70 34.71 -21.37
N GLU A 575 -3.68 35.52 -21.76
CA GLU A 575 -4.32 35.44 -23.10
C GLU A 575 -3.36 35.80 -24.26
N THR A 576 -2.32 36.56 -23.94
CA THR A 576 -1.43 37.14 -24.95
C THR A 576 -0.17 36.31 -25.08
N SER A 577 0.41 36.33 -26.27
CA SER A 577 1.71 35.69 -26.48
C SER A 577 2.80 36.40 -25.68
N ARG A 578 3.75 35.62 -25.18
CA ARG A 578 4.89 36.11 -24.39
C ARG A 578 6.18 35.61 -25.00
N GLU A 579 7.17 36.49 -25.04
CA GLU A 579 8.56 36.12 -25.33
C GLU A 579 9.35 36.22 -24.04
N VAL A 580 9.96 35.10 -23.67
CA VAL A 580 10.74 34.92 -22.44
C VAL A 580 12.06 34.25 -22.77
N SER A 581 12.98 34.20 -21.81
CA SER A 581 14.21 33.43 -21.95
C SER A 581 14.41 32.51 -20.77
N VAL A 582 14.91 31.30 -21.01
CA VAL A 582 15.26 30.35 -19.95
C VAL A 582 16.77 30.26 -19.86
N ARG A 583 17.33 30.66 -18.72
CA ARG A 583 18.77 30.57 -18.44
C ARG A 583 19.05 29.32 -17.60
N PHE A 584 19.87 28.44 -18.15
CA PHE A 584 20.39 27.25 -17.51
C PHE A 584 21.83 27.53 -17.05
N ALA A 585 22.13 27.28 -15.78
CA ALA A 585 23.47 27.38 -15.22
C ALA A 585 23.80 26.11 -14.41
N VAL A 586 24.97 25.54 -14.66
CA VAL A 586 25.54 24.43 -13.88
C VAL A 586 26.76 24.97 -13.15
N ILE A 587 26.75 24.83 -11.82
CA ILE A 587 27.70 25.50 -10.93
C ILE A 587 28.43 24.43 -10.11
N GLN A 588 29.77 24.48 -10.11
CA GLN A 588 30.63 23.64 -9.28
C GLN A 588 31.48 24.52 -8.38
N ASN A 589 31.48 24.26 -7.07
CA ASN A 589 32.27 25.02 -6.08
C ASN A 589 32.09 26.56 -6.21
N GLY A 590 30.88 27.02 -6.53
CA GLY A 590 30.55 28.43 -6.74
C GLY A 590 30.93 29.01 -8.11
N GLN A 591 31.62 28.25 -8.97
CA GLN A 591 31.96 28.66 -10.33
C GLN A 591 30.97 28.08 -11.35
N VAL A 592 30.51 28.92 -12.28
CA VAL A 592 29.67 28.49 -13.40
C VAL A 592 30.53 27.72 -14.40
N VAL A 593 30.30 26.41 -14.52
CA VAL A 593 31.04 25.53 -15.45
C VAL A 593 30.33 25.38 -16.79
N HIS A 594 29.02 25.63 -16.83
CA HIS A 594 28.22 25.64 -18.05
C HIS A 594 27.07 26.63 -17.88
N GLU A 595 26.82 27.46 -18.90
CA GLU A 595 25.68 28.37 -18.95
C GLU A 595 25.12 28.43 -20.38
N ARG A 596 23.80 28.46 -20.51
CA ARG A 596 23.10 28.65 -21.78
C ARG A 596 21.77 29.35 -21.56
N THR A 597 21.44 30.31 -22.42
CA THR A 597 20.14 30.98 -22.40
C THR A 597 19.40 30.73 -23.70
N GLU A 598 18.15 30.30 -23.61
CA GLU A 598 17.29 29.99 -24.75
C GLU A 598 16.08 30.90 -24.78
N ALA A 599 15.80 31.52 -25.93
CA ALA A 599 14.59 32.29 -26.13
C ALA A 599 13.40 31.36 -26.38
N VAL A 600 12.28 31.61 -25.72
CA VAL A 600 11.05 30.82 -25.81
C VAL A 600 9.88 31.73 -26.13
N LYS A 601 9.18 31.42 -27.22
CA LYS A 601 7.94 32.09 -27.59
C LYS A 601 6.76 31.21 -27.19
N LEU A 602 5.88 31.77 -26.35
CA LEU A 602 4.69 31.13 -25.84
C LEU A 602 3.47 31.82 -26.42
N ASN A 603 2.53 31.06 -26.96
CA ASN A 603 1.20 31.59 -27.27
C ASN A 603 0.45 31.88 -25.96
N GLY A 604 -0.65 32.64 -26.03
CA GLY A 604 -1.55 32.79 -24.90
C GLY A 604 -2.09 31.43 -24.45
N ARG A 605 -2.25 31.23 -23.13
CA ARG A 605 -2.77 30.01 -22.51
C ARG A 605 -2.11 28.73 -23.05
N SER A 606 -0.78 28.70 -23.03
CA SER A 606 0.00 27.59 -23.59
C SER A 606 1.22 27.26 -22.75
N SER A 607 1.88 26.15 -23.06
CA SER A 607 3.18 25.79 -22.51
C SER A 607 4.17 25.48 -23.64
N ALA A 608 5.46 25.60 -23.33
CA ALA A 608 6.54 25.23 -24.23
C ALA A 608 7.64 24.52 -23.45
N THR A 609 8.27 23.56 -24.11
CA THR A 609 9.38 22.81 -23.56
C THR A 609 10.66 23.20 -24.29
N VAL A 610 11.71 23.49 -23.53
CA VAL A 610 13.06 23.72 -24.03
C VAL A 610 13.98 22.72 -23.35
N SER A 611 14.79 22.00 -24.12
CA SER A 611 15.75 21.03 -23.58
C SER A 611 16.91 20.80 -24.54
N TYR A 612 18.05 20.40 -23.98
CA TYR A 612 19.24 20.01 -24.74
C TYR A 612 20.12 19.09 -23.88
N ASP A 613 21.07 18.44 -24.55
CA ASP A 613 22.05 17.56 -23.93
C ASP A 613 23.19 18.39 -23.33
N LEU A 614 23.50 18.18 -22.05
CA LEU A 614 24.62 18.85 -21.38
C LEU A 614 25.96 18.36 -21.96
N PRO A 615 27.01 19.21 -21.99
CA PRO A 615 28.35 18.73 -22.24
C PRO A 615 28.79 17.73 -21.16
N SER A 616 29.77 16.89 -21.47
CA SER A 616 30.33 15.95 -20.50
C SER A 616 30.86 16.70 -19.27
N LEU A 617 30.39 16.30 -18.10
CA LEU A 617 30.80 16.87 -16.82
C LEU A 617 31.83 15.96 -16.15
N THR A 618 32.77 16.55 -15.43
CA THR A 618 33.71 15.79 -14.57
C THR A 618 32.99 15.25 -13.34
N ALA A 619 33.60 14.28 -12.67
CA ALA A 619 33.08 13.82 -11.38
C ALA A 619 33.00 14.98 -10.36
N GLY A 620 31.93 15.01 -9.58
CA GLY A 620 31.68 16.04 -8.58
C GLY A 620 30.19 16.32 -8.32
N LYS A 621 29.94 17.17 -7.33
CA LYS A 621 28.61 17.71 -7.02
C LYS A 621 28.43 19.06 -7.71
N PHE A 622 27.29 19.25 -8.35
CA PHE A 622 26.92 20.45 -9.10
C PHE A 622 25.58 20.99 -8.59
N LEU A 623 25.45 22.31 -8.55
CA LEU A 623 24.18 23.00 -8.43
C LEU A 623 23.67 23.32 -9.84
N VAL A 624 22.53 22.74 -10.21
CA VAL A 624 21.80 23.10 -11.42
C VAL A 624 20.82 24.21 -11.06
N ARG A 625 20.90 25.34 -11.74
CA ARG A 625 20.00 26.49 -11.56
C ARG A 625 19.36 26.83 -12.90
N VAL A 626 18.04 26.93 -12.92
CA VAL A 626 17.26 27.30 -14.11
C VAL A 626 16.38 28.49 -13.78
N GLY A 627 16.69 29.64 -14.37
CA GLY A 627 15.93 30.88 -14.21
C GLY A 627 15.08 31.18 -15.44
N LEU A 628 13.85 31.61 -15.23
CA LEU A 628 12.97 32.19 -16.26
C LEU A 628 13.10 33.71 -16.23
N LEU A 629 13.42 34.30 -17.38
CA LEU A 629 13.63 35.72 -17.55
C LEU A 629 12.51 36.33 -18.41
N SER A 630 11.93 37.42 -17.94
CA SER A 630 11.03 38.28 -18.69
C SER A 630 11.57 39.70 -18.66
N ALA A 631 11.75 40.33 -19.84
CA ALA A 631 12.40 41.64 -19.96
C ALA A 631 13.75 41.73 -19.20
N SER A 632 14.55 40.66 -19.27
CA SER A 632 15.84 40.50 -18.57
C SER A 632 15.79 40.42 -17.04
N GLN A 633 14.60 40.38 -16.43
CA GLN A 633 14.44 40.15 -15.00
C GLN A 633 14.07 38.69 -14.73
N VAL A 634 14.70 38.08 -13.72
CA VAL A 634 14.31 36.74 -13.27
C VAL A 634 12.93 36.82 -12.61
N VAL A 635 11.96 36.14 -13.20
CA VAL A 635 10.57 36.10 -12.71
C VAL A 635 10.22 34.79 -12.00
N ASP A 636 11.02 33.74 -12.22
CA ASP A 636 10.87 32.43 -11.58
C ASP A 636 12.21 31.68 -11.66
N GLU A 637 12.50 30.81 -10.70
CA GLU A 637 13.75 30.05 -10.64
C GLU A 637 13.55 28.71 -9.92
N LEU A 638 14.22 27.68 -10.42
CA LEU A 638 14.32 26.37 -9.78
C LEU A 638 15.80 25.97 -9.71
N GLN A 639 16.17 25.27 -8.63
CA GLN A 639 17.53 24.75 -8.46
C GLN A 639 17.51 23.39 -7.77
N HIS A 640 18.46 22.54 -8.10
CA HIS A 640 18.65 21.23 -7.45
C HIS A 640 20.10 20.73 -7.60
N GLU A 641 20.48 19.73 -6.82
CA GLU A 641 21.77 19.05 -6.92
C GLU A 641 21.81 18.08 -8.13
N LEU A 642 22.96 18.00 -8.80
CA LEU A 642 23.33 16.92 -9.71
C LEU A 642 24.68 16.34 -9.23
N VAL A 643 24.77 15.03 -9.09
CA VAL A 643 26.02 14.33 -8.77
C VAL A 643 26.49 13.54 -9.98
N VAL A 644 27.72 13.81 -10.42
CA VAL A 644 28.42 13.01 -11.43
C VAL A 644 29.48 12.18 -10.72
N THR A 645 29.46 10.86 -10.87
CA THR A 645 30.34 9.95 -10.14
C THR A 645 30.90 8.86 -11.04
N GLU A 646 31.99 8.22 -10.63
CA GLU A 646 32.37 6.94 -11.24
C GLU A 646 31.26 5.91 -11.03
N ARG A 647 31.19 4.93 -11.94
CA ARG A 647 30.31 3.78 -11.75
C ARG A 647 30.70 3.09 -10.43
N PRO A 648 29.75 2.86 -9.50
CA PRO A 648 30.07 2.29 -8.20
C PRO A 648 30.62 0.86 -8.37
N LYS A 649 31.27 0.37 -7.32
CA LYS A 649 31.75 -1.00 -7.24
C LYS A 649 31.48 -1.51 -5.83
N VAL A 650 30.99 -2.73 -5.72
CA VAL A 650 30.80 -3.38 -4.42
C VAL A 650 32.17 -3.83 -3.89
N THR A 651 32.57 -3.32 -2.73
CA THR A 651 33.77 -3.78 -2.02
C THR A 651 33.41 -4.86 -1.00
N ASP A 652 34.40 -5.56 -0.45
CA ASP A 652 34.14 -6.57 0.59
C ASP A 652 33.59 -5.98 1.90
N ALA A 653 33.80 -4.68 2.15
CA ALA A 653 33.20 -3.99 3.29
C ALA A 653 31.72 -3.65 3.05
N ASP A 654 31.28 -3.62 1.78
CA ASP A 654 29.88 -3.36 1.42
C ASP A 654 29.02 -4.62 1.48
N LYS A 655 29.63 -5.80 1.31
CA LYS A 655 28.89 -7.06 1.25
C LYS A 655 28.35 -7.47 2.62
N ILE A 656 27.08 -7.84 2.64
CA ILE A 656 26.49 -8.62 3.73
C ILE A 656 26.52 -10.08 3.30
N THR A 657 27.07 -10.94 4.16
CA THR A 657 27.20 -12.38 3.89
C THR A 657 26.46 -13.18 4.95
N VAL A 658 26.19 -14.46 4.67
CA VAL A 658 25.58 -15.38 5.64
C VAL A 658 26.65 -16.31 6.19
N LYS A 659 26.78 -16.37 7.51
CA LYS A 659 27.70 -17.29 8.19
C LYS A 659 27.13 -17.69 9.54
N ASP A 660 27.18 -18.98 9.86
CA ASP A 660 26.70 -19.56 11.12
C ASP A 660 25.27 -19.13 11.48
N GLY A 661 24.43 -18.95 10.46
CA GLY A 661 23.04 -18.53 10.61
C GLY A 661 22.84 -17.02 10.74
N HIS A 662 23.87 -16.19 10.74
CA HIS A 662 23.72 -14.75 10.92
C HIS A 662 24.13 -13.97 9.67
N PHE A 663 23.59 -12.76 9.54
CA PHE A 663 24.12 -11.77 8.60
C PHE A 663 25.41 -11.18 9.14
N ILE A 664 26.48 -11.19 8.35
CA ILE A 664 27.81 -10.72 8.73
C ILE A 664 28.24 -9.58 7.83
N VAL A 665 28.79 -8.53 8.45
CA VAL A 665 29.49 -7.43 7.78
C VAL A 665 30.97 -7.42 8.16
N ARG A 666 31.83 -7.01 7.23
CA ARG A 666 33.26 -6.79 7.48
C ARG A 666 33.54 -5.32 7.69
N VAL A 667 33.99 -4.96 8.89
CA VAL A 667 34.33 -3.58 9.23
C VAL A 667 35.85 -3.37 9.31
N PRO A 668 36.39 -2.26 8.78
CA PRO A 668 37.81 -1.95 8.92
C PRO A 668 38.23 -1.83 10.40
N ARG A 669 39.44 -2.31 10.73
CA ARG A 669 40.05 -2.13 12.05
C ARG A 669 41.18 -1.11 11.98
N PRO A 670 41.12 0.01 12.74
CA PRO A 670 42.22 0.98 12.76
C PRO A 670 43.56 0.36 13.21
N SER A 671 43.51 -0.67 14.05
CA SER A 671 44.69 -1.34 14.64
C SER A 671 45.17 -2.57 13.88
N SER A 672 44.51 -2.97 12.79
CA SER A 672 44.87 -4.19 12.05
C SER A 672 44.56 -4.04 10.56
N PRO A 673 45.45 -4.49 9.65
CA PRO A 673 45.15 -4.53 8.22
C PRO A 673 44.04 -5.54 7.87
N ALA A 674 43.69 -6.46 8.78
CA ALA A 674 42.59 -7.40 8.60
C ALA A 674 41.27 -6.83 9.16
N PRO A 675 40.18 -6.77 8.36
CA PRO A 675 38.88 -6.34 8.84
C PRO A 675 38.35 -7.27 9.95
N GLU A 676 37.44 -6.76 10.77
CA GLU A 676 36.70 -7.53 11.76
C GLU A 676 35.38 -8.00 11.16
N GLU A 677 35.01 -9.25 11.41
CA GLU A 677 33.65 -9.72 11.14
C GLU A 677 32.75 -9.35 12.31
N ARG A 678 31.58 -8.78 12.03
CA ARG A 678 30.55 -8.45 13.03
C ARG A 678 29.20 -8.96 12.58
N CYS A 679 28.36 -9.33 13.54
CA CYS A 679 26.94 -9.54 13.28
C CYS A 679 26.33 -8.23 12.76
N TRP A 680 25.55 -8.32 11.69
CA TRP A 680 24.85 -7.20 11.09
C TRP A 680 23.35 -7.44 11.22
N PHE A 681 22.73 -6.90 12.26
CA PHE A 681 21.29 -6.94 12.38
C PHE A 681 20.65 -5.93 11.41
N ALA A 682 19.77 -6.40 10.52
CA ALA A 682 19.05 -5.55 9.58
C ALA A 682 17.93 -4.78 10.32
N PHE A 683 18.28 -3.64 10.93
CA PHE A 683 17.37 -2.80 11.70
C PHE A 683 16.81 -1.69 10.81
N GLY A 684 15.54 -1.79 10.43
CA GLY A 684 15.01 -0.93 9.39
C GLY A 684 13.50 -0.73 9.37
N ILE A 685 13.06 -0.13 8.27
CA ILE A 685 11.65 0.11 7.98
C ILE A 685 11.32 -0.06 6.50
N ASN A 686 10.08 -0.46 6.23
CA ASN A 686 9.49 -0.35 4.91
C ASN A 686 9.31 1.12 4.54
N TYR A 687 9.99 1.54 3.47
CA TYR A 687 10.23 2.94 3.19
C TYR A 687 9.57 3.39 1.89
N TRP A 688 8.58 4.25 2.01
CA TRP A 688 8.25 5.24 1.00
C TRP A 688 8.45 6.64 1.62
N PRO A 689 8.76 7.67 0.85
CA PRO A 689 9.03 9.01 1.38
C PRO A 689 7.76 9.70 1.93
N ARG A 690 7.92 10.64 2.88
CA ARG A 690 6.78 11.33 3.54
C ARG A 690 5.78 11.99 2.60
N TYR A 691 6.21 12.42 1.42
CA TYR A 691 5.35 13.08 0.43
C TYR A 691 4.32 12.17 -0.25
N VAL A 692 4.33 10.86 0.00
CA VAL A 692 3.29 9.94 -0.53
C VAL A 692 1.97 10.03 0.23
N ALA A 693 1.98 10.53 1.48
CA ALA A 693 0.79 10.64 2.30
C ALA A 693 -0.24 11.60 1.67
N GLY A 694 -1.50 11.16 1.66
CA GLY A 694 -2.63 11.94 1.12
C GLY A 694 -2.64 12.13 -0.40
N LYS A 695 -1.86 11.35 -1.17
CA LYS A 695 -1.96 11.30 -2.63
C LYS A 695 -3.20 10.54 -3.08
N GLU A 696 -3.75 10.93 -4.23
CA GLU A 696 -4.82 10.18 -4.88
C GLU A 696 -4.29 8.86 -5.44
N GLN A 697 -5.20 7.90 -5.63
CA GLN A 697 -4.88 6.55 -6.08
C GLN A 697 -3.98 6.55 -7.33
N SER A 698 -4.29 7.35 -8.36
CA SER A 698 -3.49 7.41 -9.59
C SER A 698 -2.04 7.82 -9.36
N ASP A 699 -1.82 8.84 -8.53
CA ASP A 699 -0.46 9.37 -8.27
C ASP A 699 0.31 8.48 -7.29
N TYR A 700 -0.38 7.82 -6.38
CA TYR A 700 0.17 6.83 -5.46
C TYR A 700 0.68 5.59 -6.21
N TRP A 701 -0.15 4.98 -7.06
CA TRP A 701 0.21 3.78 -7.83
C TRP A 701 1.25 4.04 -8.93
N ARG A 702 1.44 5.30 -9.34
CA ARG A 702 2.56 5.68 -10.20
C ARG A 702 3.92 5.40 -9.56
N HIS A 703 3.97 5.19 -8.25
CA HIS A 703 5.15 4.95 -7.43
C HIS A 703 5.98 6.22 -7.18
N TRP A 704 6.65 6.29 -6.03
CA TRP A 704 7.42 7.46 -5.62
C TRP A 704 8.76 7.59 -6.36
N LEU A 705 9.32 6.47 -6.84
CA LEU A 705 10.49 6.45 -7.73
C LEU A 705 10.16 6.84 -9.18
N ASP A 706 8.91 7.09 -9.55
CA ASP A 706 8.67 7.69 -10.88
C ASP A 706 9.29 9.09 -10.93
N PRO A 707 10.03 9.46 -11.99
CA PRO A 707 10.66 10.77 -12.11
C PRO A 707 9.70 11.94 -11.88
N THR A 708 8.40 11.80 -12.18
CA THR A 708 7.44 12.88 -11.91
C THR A 708 7.19 13.07 -10.43
N ASN A 709 7.31 12.02 -9.62
CA ASN A 709 7.05 12.02 -8.18
C ASN A 709 8.30 12.19 -7.32
N TYR A 710 9.47 11.80 -7.81
CA TYR A 710 10.70 11.75 -7.02
C TYR A 710 11.20 13.16 -6.65
N ASP A 711 11.33 13.41 -5.35
CA ASP A 711 11.93 14.63 -4.79
C ASP A 711 13.18 14.25 -3.96
N PRO A 712 14.40 14.49 -4.48
CA PRO A 712 15.64 14.06 -3.83
C PRO A 712 15.92 14.79 -2.50
N GLU A 713 15.45 16.02 -2.34
CA GLU A 713 15.70 16.79 -1.12
C GLU A 713 14.82 16.29 0.04
N LEU A 714 13.56 15.92 -0.23
CA LEU A 714 12.72 15.30 0.80
C LEU A 714 13.22 13.90 1.15
N VAL A 715 13.69 13.14 0.15
CA VAL A 715 14.36 11.86 0.39
C VAL A 715 15.59 12.04 1.27
N GLU A 716 16.43 13.04 1.03
CA GLU A 716 17.59 13.34 1.87
C GLU A 716 17.18 13.63 3.32
N GLN A 717 16.14 14.44 3.53
CA GLN A 717 15.59 14.70 4.88
C GLN A 717 15.09 13.43 5.56
N ASP A 718 14.42 12.56 4.81
CA ASP A 718 13.89 11.31 5.32
C ASP A 718 15.02 10.34 5.72
N LEU A 719 16.10 10.26 4.93
CA LEU A 719 17.29 9.47 5.26
C LEU A 719 18.01 9.98 6.51
N LEU A 720 18.04 11.30 6.73
CA LEU A 720 18.57 11.89 7.97
C LEU A 720 17.73 11.50 9.20
N ILE A 721 16.40 11.42 9.06
CA ILE A 721 15.51 10.95 10.13
C ILE A 721 15.76 9.46 10.43
N LEU A 722 15.88 8.62 9.39
CA LEU A 722 16.21 7.20 9.55
C LEU A 722 17.54 7.01 10.28
N ARG A 723 18.55 7.81 9.95
CA ARG A 723 19.84 7.81 10.64
C ARG A 723 19.71 8.26 12.10
N GLU A 724 18.89 9.27 12.40
CA GLU A 724 18.60 9.68 13.78
C GLU A 724 17.97 8.54 14.59
N MET A 725 17.14 7.71 13.96
CA MET A 725 16.52 6.54 14.57
C MET A 725 17.46 5.33 14.69
N GLY A 726 18.71 5.44 14.22
CA GLY A 726 19.68 4.34 14.21
C GLY A 726 19.37 3.23 13.22
N MET A 727 18.52 3.49 12.21
CA MET A 727 18.20 2.51 11.17
C MET A 727 19.34 2.38 10.16
N ASN A 728 19.70 1.14 9.84
CA ASN A 728 20.78 0.79 8.93
C ASN A 728 20.28 0.08 7.65
N CYS A 729 18.97 -0.12 7.51
CA CYS A 729 18.38 -0.82 6.39
C CYS A 729 16.98 -0.27 6.06
N VAL A 730 16.59 -0.33 4.78
CA VAL A 730 15.23 -0.05 4.32
C VAL A 730 14.75 -1.11 3.33
N SER A 731 13.45 -1.41 3.35
CA SER A 731 12.79 -2.21 2.31
C SER A 731 12.03 -1.29 1.35
N ILE A 732 12.29 -1.41 0.04
CA ILE A 732 11.63 -0.61 -1.01
C ILE A 732 11.20 -1.49 -2.21
N GLN A 733 10.47 -0.91 -3.15
CA GLN A 733 10.02 -1.58 -4.38
C GLN A 733 10.62 -0.93 -5.63
N TYR A 734 10.97 -1.76 -6.62
CA TYR A 734 11.39 -1.35 -7.95
C TYR A 734 10.70 -2.21 -9.02
N THR A 735 9.78 -1.59 -9.75
CA THR A 735 8.80 -2.30 -10.58
C THR A 735 8.76 -1.86 -12.05
N ASN A 736 9.45 -0.77 -12.39
CA ASN A 736 9.40 -0.22 -13.76
C ASN A 736 10.74 0.43 -14.15
N LEU A 737 11.16 0.26 -15.41
CA LEU A 737 12.41 0.84 -15.93
C LEU A 737 12.53 2.35 -15.75
N ARG A 738 11.41 3.10 -15.80
CA ARG A 738 11.41 4.56 -15.57
C ARG A 738 11.91 4.96 -14.18
N GLN A 739 11.83 4.05 -13.20
CA GLN A 739 12.28 4.27 -11.83
C GLN A 739 13.81 4.14 -11.67
N ALA A 740 14.54 3.67 -12.69
CA ALA A 740 15.97 3.35 -12.59
C ALA A 740 16.84 4.55 -12.20
N MET A 741 16.63 5.71 -12.83
CA MET A 741 17.47 6.90 -12.58
C MET A 741 17.20 7.50 -11.19
N PRO A 742 15.95 7.66 -10.74
CA PRO A 742 15.64 7.97 -9.33
C PRO A 742 16.21 6.95 -8.34
N LEU A 743 16.14 5.64 -8.65
CA LEU A 743 16.67 4.59 -7.79
C LEU A 743 18.19 4.70 -7.62
N ARG A 744 18.93 5.02 -8.69
CA ARG A 744 20.39 5.23 -8.60
C ARG A 744 20.75 6.39 -7.67
N ASP A 745 20.00 7.48 -7.72
CA ASP A 745 20.19 8.60 -6.78
C ASP A 745 19.85 8.20 -5.34
N PHE A 746 18.74 7.48 -5.15
CA PHE A 746 18.35 6.96 -3.84
C PHE A 746 19.42 6.04 -3.24
N LEU A 747 19.93 5.07 -4.02
CA LEU A 747 20.97 4.13 -3.58
C LEU A 747 22.28 4.83 -3.23
N ARG A 748 22.69 5.84 -4.01
CA ARG A 748 23.85 6.69 -3.67
C ARG A 748 23.64 7.38 -2.31
N ARG A 749 22.49 8.02 -2.09
CA ARG A 749 22.18 8.71 -0.83
C ARG A 749 22.13 7.72 0.35
N CYS A 750 21.51 6.56 0.18
CA CYS A 750 21.53 5.49 1.18
C CYS A 750 22.96 5.09 1.55
N HIS A 751 23.84 4.89 0.56
CA HIS A 751 25.25 4.60 0.80
C HIS A 751 25.97 5.71 1.58
N GLU A 752 25.76 6.99 1.22
CA GLU A 752 26.32 8.15 1.94
C GLU A 752 25.89 8.20 3.43
N HIS A 753 24.72 7.63 3.76
CA HIS A 753 24.21 7.55 5.13
C HIS A 753 24.44 6.20 5.82
N GLY A 754 25.12 5.24 5.18
CA GLY A 754 25.36 3.91 5.74
C GLY A 754 24.10 3.04 5.85
N ILE A 755 23.08 3.32 5.03
CA ILE A 755 21.81 2.60 4.99
C ILE A 755 21.84 1.60 3.83
N LYS A 756 21.55 0.33 4.12
CA LYS A 756 21.41 -0.74 3.13
C LYS A 756 19.97 -0.85 2.61
N VAL A 757 19.80 -1.50 1.46
CA VAL A 757 18.51 -1.62 0.77
C VAL A 757 18.16 -3.08 0.51
N ASN A 758 17.03 -3.53 1.06
CA ASN A 758 16.32 -4.72 0.64
C ASN A 758 15.33 -4.33 -0.48
N LEU A 759 15.56 -4.80 -1.70
CA LEU A 759 14.86 -4.32 -2.89
C LEU A 759 13.90 -5.38 -3.43
N PHE A 760 12.59 -5.14 -3.30
CA PHE A 760 11.63 -5.89 -4.09
C PHE A 760 11.78 -5.55 -5.57
N ILE A 761 11.91 -6.58 -6.41
CA ILE A 761 12.09 -6.41 -7.86
C ILE A 761 11.00 -7.12 -8.68
N ALA A 762 10.40 -6.38 -9.62
CA ALA A 762 9.44 -6.97 -10.55
C ALA A 762 10.10 -7.99 -11.49
N GLY A 763 9.29 -8.94 -11.96
CA GLY A 763 9.73 -10.00 -12.87
C GLY A 763 10.47 -11.16 -12.21
N ALA A 764 10.78 -11.10 -10.91
CA ALA A 764 11.45 -12.19 -10.18
C ALA A 764 10.49 -13.19 -9.49
N HIS A 765 9.19 -12.94 -9.49
CA HIS A 765 8.23 -13.79 -8.76
C HIS A 765 8.26 -15.24 -9.29
N PRO A 766 8.42 -16.28 -8.43
CA PRO A 766 8.66 -17.66 -8.86
C PRO A 766 7.52 -18.28 -9.68
N LEU A 767 6.26 -17.92 -9.39
CA LEU A 767 5.11 -18.42 -10.15
C LEU A 767 4.90 -17.70 -11.52
N HIS A 768 5.51 -16.54 -11.72
CA HIS A 768 5.26 -15.66 -12.88
C HIS A 768 6.56 -15.03 -13.39
N PHE A 769 7.64 -15.82 -13.40
CA PHE A 769 9.00 -15.34 -13.64
C PHE A 769 9.14 -14.74 -15.05
N GLN A 770 9.65 -13.52 -15.13
CA GLN A 770 9.90 -12.75 -16.35
C GLN A 770 11.40 -12.38 -16.41
N PRO A 771 12.27 -13.30 -16.88
CA PRO A 771 13.73 -13.11 -16.82
C PRO A 771 14.21 -11.88 -17.57
N GLU A 772 13.62 -11.57 -18.72
CA GLU A 772 14.01 -10.41 -19.52
C GLU A 772 13.70 -9.09 -18.80
N LEU A 773 12.52 -8.98 -18.17
CA LEU A 773 12.18 -7.82 -17.35
C LEU A 773 13.14 -7.68 -16.16
N ALA A 774 13.41 -8.77 -15.43
CA ALA A 774 14.33 -8.77 -14.30
C ALA A 774 15.75 -8.33 -14.72
N ARG A 775 16.26 -8.83 -15.86
CA ARG A 775 17.54 -8.39 -16.44
C ARG A 775 17.54 -6.90 -16.73
N GLN A 776 16.54 -6.41 -17.46
CA GLN A 776 16.46 -5.00 -17.84
C GLN A 776 16.43 -4.09 -16.62
N LEU A 777 15.68 -4.45 -15.57
CA LEU A 777 15.64 -3.71 -14.32
C LEU A 777 17.00 -3.70 -13.62
N ILE A 778 17.65 -4.86 -13.44
CA ILE A 778 18.97 -4.98 -12.82
C ILE A 778 20.01 -4.14 -13.55
N GLU A 779 20.04 -4.22 -14.88
CA GLU A 779 21.01 -3.51 -15.72
C GLU A 779 20.73 -2.00 -15.77
N ALA A 780 19.47 -1.57 -15.84
CA ALA A 780 19.10 -0.14 -15.93
C ALA A 780 19.47 0.67 -14.69
N ALA A 781 19.33 0.08 -13.50
CA ALA A 781 19.73 0.70 -12.23
C ALA A 781 21.15 0.29 -11.78
N ASP A 782 21.86 -0.52 -12.58
CA ASP A 782 23.22 -0.98 -12.32
C ASP A 782 23.35 -1.73 -10.97
N LEU A 783 22.31 -2.48 -10.59
CA LEU A 783 22.12 -2.98 -9.22
C LEU A 783 23.26 -3.87 -8.72
N ALA A 784 23.86 -4.68 -9.59
CA ALA A 784 24.99 -5.56 -9.24
C ALA A 784 26.23 -4.82 -8.73
N ASN A 785 26.34 -3.52 -9.02
CA ASN A 785 27.45 -2.67 -8.65
C ASN A 785 27.13 -1.71 -7.49
N GLN A 786 25.92 -1.74 -6.94
CA GLN A 786 25.45 -0.75 -5.96
C GLN A 786 25.83 -1.14 -4.52
N PRO A 787 26.73 -0.41 -3.83
CA PRO A 787 27.17 -0.76 -2.47
C PRO A 787 26.08 -0.58 -1.40
N ALA A 788 24.99 0.14 -1.69
CA ALA A 788 23.85 0.23 -0.78
C ALA A 788 22.95 -1.00 -0.82
N MET A 789 23.05 -1.86 -1.84
CA MET A 789 22.20 -3.05 -1.91
C MET A 789 22.59 -4.06 -0.82
N PHE A 790 21.58 -4.62 -0.17
CA PHE A 790 21.72 -5.74 0.77
C PHE A 790 21.20 -7.03 0.14
N ALA A 791 19.96 -7.00 -0.35
CA ALA A 791 19.30 -8.18 -0.90
C ALA A 791 18.26 -7.83 -1.97
N TYR A 792 17.97 -8.79 -2.84
CA TYR A 792 16.74 -8.80 -3.64
C TYR A 792 15.63 -9.52 -2.89
N ASP A 793 14.47 -8.89 -2.81
CA ASP A 793 13.21 -9.51 -2.43
C ASP A 793 12.48 -9.98 -3.71
N LEU A 794 12.42 -11.29 -3.89
CA LEU A 794 11.99 -11.92 -5.15
C LEU A 794 10.47 -12.02 -5.29
N ALA A 795 9.74 -11.99 -4.17
CA ALA A 795 8.29 -12.19 -4.17
C ALA A 795 7.64 -11.47 -2.99
N TRP A 796 6.69 -10.58 -3.32
CA TRP A 796 5.93 -9.82 -2.34
C TRP A 796 4.68 -10.60 -1.90
N GLU A 797 4.64 -11.00 -0.64
CA GLU A 797 3.54 -11.75 -0.01
C GLU A 797 2.96 -12.91 -0.86
N PRO A 798 3.80 -13.86 -1.33
CA PRO A 798 3.33 -14.92 -2.20
C PRO A 798 2.43 -15.89 -1.43
N ARG A 799 1.34 -16.29 -2.10
CA ARG A 799 0.33 -17.20 -1.55
C ARG A 799 -0.21 -18.13 -2.60
N TRP A 800 -0.73 -19.27 -2.16
CA TRP A 800 -1.45 -20.20 -3.03
C TRP A 800 -2.92 -19.81 -3.23
N GLY A 801 -3.50 -19.07 -2.28
CA GLY A 801 -4.90 -18.63 -2.34
C GLY A 801 -5.90 -19.73 -1.99
N ASN A 802 -7.17 -19.49 -2.28
CA ASN A 802 -8.27 -20.43 -2.03
C ASN A 802 -8.32 -21.59 -3.06
N TYR A 803 -9.24 -22.53 -2.89
CA TYR A 803 -9.41 -23.68 -3.80
C TYR A 803 -9.50 -23.27 -5.28
N GLY A 804 -10.25 -22.21 -5.61
CA GLY A 804 -10.39 -21.74 -6.99
C GLY A 804 -9.09 -21.23 -7.60
N GLU A 805 -8.21 -20.63 -6.79
CA GLU A 805 -6.88 -20.18 -7.21
C GLU A 805 -5.92 -21.36 -7.38
N ARG A 806 -5.92 -22.31 -6.43
CA ARG A 806 -5.03 -23.48 -6.45
C ARG A 806 -5.30 -24.45 -7.60
N ARG A 807 -6.54 -24.55 -8.09
CA ARG A 807 -6.91 -25.40 -9.25
C ARG A 807 -6.13 -25.09 -10.53
N ARG A 808 -5.53 -23.90 -10.64
CA ARG A 808 -4.63 -23.56 -11.76
C ARG A 808 -3.41 -24.48 -11.85
N HIS A 809 -3.09 -25.21 -10.77
CA HIS A 809 -1.95 -26.12 -10.67
C HIS A 809 -2.36 -27.61 -10.66
N ASP A 810 -3.59 -27.92 -11.09
CA ASP A 810 -4.10 -29.30 -11.15
C ASP A 810 -3.24 -30.21 -12.03
N SER A 811 -2.72 -29.71 -13.15
CA SER A 811 -1.82 -30.46 -14.05
C SER A 811 -0.51 -30.84 -13.35
N GLU A 812 0.15 -29.86 -12.74
CA GLU A 812 1.42 -30.02 -12.05
C GLU A 812 1.29 -30.95 -10.85
N TRP A 813 0.17 -30.88 -10.13
CA TRP A 813 -0.15 -31.81 -9.06
C TRP A 813 -0.25 -33.26 -9.55
N ARG A 814 -0.97 -33.52 -10.66
CA ARG A 814 -1.08 -34.87 -11.23
C ARG A 814 0.27 -35.40 -11.73
N ILE A 815 1.08 -34.54 -12.36
CA ILE A 815 2.42 -34.91 -12.82
C ILE A 815 3.30 -35.27 -11.62
N TRP A 816 3.25 -34.49 -10.54
CA TRP A 816 3.97 -34.80 -9.31
C TRP A 816 3.50 -36.11 -8.67
N LEU A 817 2.20 -36.41 -8.69
CA LEU A 817 1.69 -37.70 -8.21
C LEU A 817 2.22 -38.88 -9.02
N ALA A 818 2.21 -38.77 -10.35
CA ALA A 818 2.82 -39.79 -11.21
C ALA A 818 4.35 -39.86 -11.00
N GLU A 819 5.00 -38.74 -10.70
CA GLU A 819 6.42 -38.67 -10.40
C GLU A 819 6.79 -39.40 -9.10
N GLN A 820 6.01 -39.23 -8.03
CA GLN A 820 6.34 -39.73 -6.70
C GLN A 820 5.69 -41.08 -6.36
N TYR A 821 4.47 -41.33 -6.82
CA TYR A 821 3.69 -42.55 -6.52
C TYR A 821 3.54 -43.48 -7.74
N GLY A 822 3.99 -43.05 -8.92
CA GLY A 822 3.81 -43.77 -10.18
C GLY A 822 2.43 -43.59 -10.82
N SER A 823 1.37 -43.43 -10.02
CA SER A 823 0.02 -43.10 -10.49
C SER A 823 -0.83 -42.46 -9.39
N VAL A 824 -1.96 -41.84 -9.78
CA VAL A 824 -2.93 -41.28 -8.84
C VAL A 824 -3.56 -42.36 -7.96
N GLU A 825 -3.85 -43.53 -8.54
CA GLU A 825 -4.47 -44.65 -7.84
C GLU A 825 -3.55 -45.23 -6.75
N ASN A 826 -2.24 -45.25 -6.99
CA ASN A 826 -1.26 -45.65 -5.99
C ASN A 826 -1.21 -44.65 -4.82
N ALA A 827 -1.27 -43.35 -5.12
CA ALA A 827 -1.31 -42.31 -4.10
C ALA A 827 -2.58 -42.42 -3.24
N GLU A 828 -3.76 -42.54 -3.86
CA GLU A 828 -5.03 -42.73 -3.15
C GLU A 828 -5.05 -44.00 -2.29
N ARG A 829 -4.40 -45.07 -2.74
CA ARG A 829 -4.28 -46.32 -1.97
C ARG A 829 -3.39 -46.12 -0.75
N ASP A 830 -2.28 -45.40 -0.88
CA ASP A 830 -1.39 -45.09 0.25
C ASP A 830 -2.08 -44.24 1.30
N TRP A 831 -2.83 -43.23 0.87
CA TRP A 831 -3.51 -42.31 1.78
C TRP A 831 -4.77 -42.91 2.43
N GLY A 832 -5.32 -43.98 1.85
CA GLY A 832 -6.64 -44.49 2.22
C GLY A 832 -7.76 -43.49 1.92
N PHE A 833 -7.53 -42.52 1.03
CA PHE A 833 -8.45 -41.42 0.74
C PHE A 833 -8.46 -41.08 -0.76
N LYS A 834 -9.64 -40.84 -1.33
CA LYS A 834 -9.82 -40.49 -2.74
C LYS A 834 -9.66 -38.98 -2.94
N LEU A 835 -8.92 -38.56 -3.97
CA LEU A 835 -8.80 -37.13 -4.27
C LEU A 835 -10.16 -36.52 -4.61
N PRO A 836 -10.36 -35.22 -4.33
CA PRO A 836 -11.45 -34.48 -4.93
C PRO A 836 -11.40 -34.62 -6.46
N ARG A 837 -12.58 -34.58 -7.08
CA ARG A 837 -12.73 -34.56 -8.53
C ARG A 837 -13.36 -33.23 -8.96
N ASP A 838 -12.93 -32.72 -10.12
CA ASP A 838 -13.54 -31.57 -10.76
C ASP A 838 -14.89 -31.93 -11.40
N GLU A 839 -15.55 -30.95 -12.02
CA GLU A 839 -16.85 -31.11 -12.66
C GLU A 839 -16.81 -32.07 -13.87
N LYS A 840 -15.62 -32.40 -14.36
CA LYS A 840 -15.36 -33.33 -15.46
C LYS A 840 -14.89 -34.70 -14.97
N GLY A 841 -14.82 -34.92 -13.65
CA GLY A 841 -14.39 -36.16 -13.03
C GLY A 841 -12.87 -36.34 -12.94
N ASN A 842 -12.06 -35.33 -13.28
CA ASN A 842 -10.61 -35.41 -13.17
C ASN A 842 -10.14 -35.15 -11.74
N PRO A 843 -9.08 -35.83 -11.25
CA PRO A 843 -8.43 -35.49 -9.99
C PRO A 843 -8.04 -34.00 -9.96
N THR A 844 -8.34 -33.35 -8.84
CA THR A 844 -8.02 -31.94 -8.59
C THR A 844 -7.33 -31.77 -7.24
N VAL A 845 -6.76 -30.60 -7.00
CA VAL A 845 -6.13 -30.22 -5.73
C VAL A 845 -7.09 -30.32 -4.53
N PRO A 846 -6.58 -30.35 -3.28
CA PRO A 846 -7.43 -30.40 -2.09
C PRO A 846 -8.30 -29.15 -1.93
N ARG A 847 -9.55 -29.37 -1.49
CA ARG A 847 -10.49 -28.31 -1.09
C ARG A 847 -9.99 -27.56 0.15
N ASP A 848 -10.51 -26.35 0.36
CA ASP A 848 -10.14 -25.53 1.52
C ASP A 848 -10.40 -26.26 2.86
N GLU A 849 -11.51 -26.99 2.97
CA GLU A 849 -11.84 -27.80 4.16
C GLU A 849 -10.77 -28.83 4.52
N HIS A 850 -10.08 -29.39 3.51
CA HIS A 850 -9.05 -30.41 3.71
C HIS A 850 -7.72 -29.84 4.24
N LEU A 851 -7.51 -28.52 4.10
CA LEU A 851 -6.29 -27.84 4.51
C LEU A 851 -6.50 -27.00 5.77
N LEU A 852 -7.74 -26.53 6.00
CA LEU A 852 -8.12 -25.74 7.17
C LEU A 852 -8.54 -26.61 8.35
N ASN A 853 -8.91 -27.87 8.12
CA ASN A 853 -9.31 -28.81 9.16
C ASN A 853 -8.55 -30.12 9.05
N ASP A 854 -8.44 -30.84 10.17
CA ASP A 854 -7.86 -32.17 10.22
C ASP A 854 -8.94 -33.26 10.07
N GLY A 855 -8.59 -34.39 9.45
CA GLY A 855 -9.55 -35.46 9.15
C GLY A 855 -8.90 -36.66 8.46
N GLU A 856 -9.72 -37.56 7.90
CA GLU A 856 -9.26 -38.77 7.21
C GLU A 856 -8.35 -38.48 5.99
N TRP A 857 -8.42 -37.27 5.43
CA TRP A 857 -7.59 -36.78 4.32
C TRP A 857 -6.17 -36.36 4.72
N ARG A 858 -5.77 -36.49 5.99
CA ARG A 858 -4.49 -35.96 6.52
C ARG A 858 -3.27 -36.34 5.70
N VAL A 859 -3.15 -37.61 5.29
CA VAL A 859 -2.00 -38.13 4.53
C VAL A 859 -1.93 -37.46 3.15
N MET A 860 -3.08 -37.27 2.49
CA MET A 860 -3.20 -36.54 1.24
C MET A 860 -2.81 -35.06 1.41
N ALA A 861 -3.23 -34.40 2.49
CA ALA A 861 -2.86 -33.02 2.78
C ALA A 861 -1.35 -32.85 3.01
N ALA A 862 -0.70 -33.81 3.69
CA ALA A 862 0.76 -33.84 3.85
C ALA A 862 1.47 -34.02 2.49
N ALA A 863 1.02 -34.95 1.65
CA ALA A 863 1.55 -35.14 0.31
C ALA A 863 1.38 -33.87 -0.56
N TYR A 864 0.24 -33.19 -0.44
CA TYR A 864 0.00 -31.94 -1.17
C TYR A 864 0.94 -30.82 -0.71
N ARG A 865 1.18 -30.66 0.60
CA ARG A 865 2.22 -29.72 1.09
C ARG A 865 3.59 -30.04 0.52
N ARG A 866 3.97 -31.32 0.48
CA ARG A 866 5.25 -31.72 -0.10
C ARG A 866 5.36 -31.39 -1.59
N PHE A 867 4.27 -31.56 -2.36
CA PHE A 867 4.22 -31.08 -3.73
C PHE A 867 4.47 -29.58 -3.85
N LEU A 868 3.84 -28.77 -2.99
CA LEU A 868 4.01 -27.32 -3.02
C LEU A 868 5.45 -26.91 -2.66
N ASP A 869 6.06 -27.57 -1.66
CA ASP A 869 7.47 -27.39 -1.28
C ASP A 869 8.38 -27.69 -2.49
N ASP A 870 8.18 -28.83 -3.15
CA ASP A 870 8.96 -29.25 -4.32
C ASP A 870 8.76 -28.30 -5.51
N PHE A 871 7.50 -27.98 -5.81
CA PHE A 871 7.14 -27.16 -6.96
C PHE A 871 7.73 -25.77 -6.86
N ILE A 872 7.59 -25.12 -5.70
CA ILE A 872 8.12 -23.76 -5.53
C ILE A 872 9.64 -23.76 -5.36
N SER A 873 10.25 -24.79 -4.77
CA SER A 873 11.72 -24.92 -4.73
C SER A 873 12.29 -24.91 -6.14
N ARG A 874 11.74 -25.72 -7.06
CA ARG A 874 12.14 -25.76 -8.47
C ARG A 874 11.97 -24.40 -9.16
N LYS A 875 10.96 -23.62 -8.80
CA LYS A 875 10.75 -22.26 -9.36
C LYS A 875 11.75 -21.25 -8.79
N TYR A 876 11.99 -21.23 -7.47
CA TYR A 876 13.01 -20.37 -6.87
C TYR A 876 14.41 -20.70 -7.37
N ARG A 877 14.72 -21.98 -7.60
CA ARG A 877 15.96 -22.41 -8.25
C ARG A 877 16.22 -21.67 -9.56
N GLN A 878 15.21 -21.63 -10.43
CA GLN A 878 15.29 -20.97 -11.73
C GLN A 878 15.59 -19.47 -11.58
N VAL A 879 14.84 -18.78 -10.72
CA VAL A 879 15.00 -17.34 -10.46
C VAL A 879 16.38 -17.04 -9.87
N CYS A 880 16.77 -17.76 -8.82
CA CYS A 880 18.01 -17.50 -8.09
C CYS A 880 19.25 -17.76 -8.95
N ARG A 881 19.26 -18.86 -9.74
CA ARG A 881 20.35 -19.12 -10.70
C ARG A 881 20.45 -18.03 -11.76
N PHE A 882 19.31 -17.50 -12.22
CA PHE A 882 19.30 -16.42 -13.19
C PHE A 882 19.88 -15.13 -12.59
N ILE A 883 19.41 -14.70 -11.42
CA ILE A 883 19.89 -13.46 -10.78
C ILE A 883 21.36 -13.58 -10.39
N ARG A 884 21.81 -14.71 -9.83
CA ARG A 884 23.24 -14.89 -9.47
C ARG A 884 24.20 -14.80 -10.67
N LYS A 885 23.73 -15.05 -11.90
CA LYS A 885 24.52 -14.81 -13.12
C LYS A 885 24.67 -13.33 -13.45
N LEU A 886 23.74 -12.48 -13.02
CA LEU A 886 23.74 -11.04 -13.23
C LEU A 886 24.37 -10.28 -12.06
N ASP A 887 24.14 -10.77 -10.85
CA ASP A 887 24.55 -10.16 -9.59
C ASP A 887 25.05 -11.25 -8.62
N PRO A 888 26.38 -11.41 -8.48
CA PRO A 888 26.98 -12.35 -7.54
C PRO A 888 27.22 -11.75 -6.14
N ASN A 889 26.87 -10.48 -5.92
CA ASN A 889 27.31 -9.72 -4.75
C ASN A 889 26.26 -9.64 -3.64
N HIS A 890 24.97 -9.64 -3.98
CA HIS A 890 23.88 -9.38 -3.05
C HIS A 890 23.06 -10.64 -2.74
N LEU A 891 22.44 -10.68 -1.56
CA LEU A 891 21.67 -11.83 -1.09
C LEU A 891 20.30 -11.93 -1.78
N LEU A 892 19.70 -13.11 -1.75
CA LEU A 892 18.36 -13.36 -2.31
C LEU A 892 17.40 -13.82 -1.20
N GLY A 893 16.28 -13.12 -1.05
CA GLY A 893 15.22 -13.45 -0.10
C GLY A 893 13.84 -13.34 -0.73
N ALA A 894 12.81 -13.73 0.03
CA ALA A 894 11.43 -13.51 -0.35
C ALA A 894 10.60 -13.29 0.91
N ARG A 895 9.70 -12.31 0.88
CA ARG A 895 8.77 -12.04 1.98
C ARG A 895 7.64 -13.05 1.93
N THR A 896 7.68 -14.07 2.78
CA THR A 896 6.60 -15.06 2.88
C THR A 896 5.41 -14.46 3.62
N GLY A 897 4.64 -13.63 2.93
CA GLY A 897 3.66 -12.72 3.53
C GLY A 897 2.37 -13.34 4.05
N TYR A 898 1.46 -12.48 4.52
CA TYR A 898 0.29 -12.86 5.36
C TYR A 898 0.70 -13.50 6.70
N GLY A 899 1.96 -13.28 7.09
CA GLY A 899 2.64 -14.06 8.12
C GLY A 899 3.05 -15.43 7.60
N GLY A 900 4.33 -15.62 7.28
CA GLY A 900 4.92 -16.95 7.07
C GLY A 900 4.98 -17.80 8.36
N GLY A 901 4.53 -17.23 9.49
CA GLY A 901 4.14 -17.96 10.67
C GLY A 901 2.68 -18.42 10.58
N PRO A 902 2.34 -19.58 11.16
CA PRO A 902 1.04 -20.23 11.02
C PRO A 902 -0.29 -19.52 11.33
N PHE A 903 -0.33 -18.24 11.71
CA PHE A 903 -1.49 -17.64 12.37
C PHE A 903 -2.36 -16.79 11.43
N GLY A 904 -3.69 -16.96 11.47
CA GLY A 904 -4.70 -15.95 11.14
C GLY A 904 -4.87 -15.58 9.66
N ALA A 905 -4.09 -16.20 8.78
CA ALA A 905 -4.21 -16.07 7.33
C ALA A 905 -4.24 -17.43 6.61
N GLU A 906 -4.73 -18.46 7.30
CA GLU A 906 -4.79 -19.84 6.81
C GLU A 906 -5.62 -19.93 5.53
N SER A 907 -6.64 -19.06 5.40
CA SER A 907 -7.47 -18.93 4.20
C SER A 907 -6.71 -18.40 2.98
N ALA A 908 -5.63 -17.63 3.19
CA ALA A 908 -4.75 -17.19 2.12
C ALA A 908 -3.77 -18.29 1.68
N PHE A 909 -3.50 -19.27 2.54
CA PHE A 909 -2.57 -20.39 2.34
C PHE A 909 -1.19 -19.90 1.84
N PRO A 910 -0.41 -19.21 2.69
CA PRO A 910 0.89 -18.64 2.31
C PRO A 910 1.91 -19.74 1.97
N PHE A 911 3.01 -19.34 1.33
CA PHE A 911 4.13 -20.26 1.13
C PHE A 911 4.74 -20.67 2.48
N ASP A 912 4.92 -21.97 2.70
CA ASP A 912 5.63 -22.49 3.87
C ASP A 912 7.10 -22.06 3.84
N HIS A 913 7.71 -21.80 4.99
CA HIS A 913 9.13 -21.45 5.08
C HIS A 913 10.06 -22.51 4.51
N THR A 914 9.66 -23.77 4.50
CA THR A 914 10.43 -24.86 3.88
C THR A 914 10.47 -24.74 2.35
N ALA A 915 9.49 -24.05 1.78
CA ALA A 915 9.26 -23.95 0.35
C ALA A 915 10.26 -22.95 -0.29
N GLY A 916 11.30 -23.46 -0.94
CA GLY A 916 12.37 -22.65 -1.55
C GLY A 916 13.53 -22.29 -0.62
N ALA A 917 13.47 -22.71 0.66
CA ALA A 917 14.49 -22.43 1.67
C ALA A 917 15.91 -22.78 1.22
N LYS A 918 16.09 -23.84 0.40
CA LYS A 918 17.41 -24.21 -0.14
C LYS A 918 18.06 -23.08 -0.94
N HIS A 919 17.27 -22.37 -1.75
CA HIS A 919 17.79 -21.38 -2.72
C HIS A 919 17.90 -19.97 -2.17
N LEU A 920 17.04 -19.61 -1.21
CA LEU A 920 17.06 -18.31 -0.57
C LEU A 920 18.20 -18.22 0.45
N ASP A 921 18.84 -17.07 0.60
CA ASP A 921 19.94 -16.87 1.54
C ASP A 921 19.44 -16.67 2.98
N PHE A 922 18.17 -16.29 3.16
CA PHE A 922 17.51 -16.09 4.45
C PHE A 922 15.99 -16.33 4.35
N VAL A 923 15.32 -16.49 5.50
CA VAL A 923 13.87 -16.72 5.61
C VAL A 923 13.19 -15.48 6.21
N SER A 924 12.04 -15.06 5.66
CA SER A 924 11.43 -13.77 6.01
C SER A 924 9.95 -13.86 6.44
N PRO A 925 9.65 -14.13 7.73
CA PRO A 925 8.29 -14.08 8.27
C PRO A 925 7.75 -12.65 8.45
N GLU A 926 6.44 -12.53 8.73
CA GLU A 926 5.75 -11.28 9.07
C GLU A 926 4.92 -11.43 10.35
N GLY A 927 4.70 -10.32 11.05
CA GLY A 927 4.10 -10.25 12.39
C GLY A 927 2.73 -9.57 12.47
N TRP A 928 1.98 -9.48 11.36
CA TRP A 928 0.70 -8.75 11.27
C TRP A 928 -0.34 -9.15 12.33
N ASN A 929 -0.30 -10.40 12.76
CA ASN A 929 -1.29 -10.97 13.65
C ASN A 929 -0.88 -11.03 15.14
N LEU A 930 0.28 -10.47 15.50
CA LEU A 930 0.79 -10.49 16.88
C LEU A 930 0.25 -9.33 17.75
N GLY A 931 -0.65 -8.49 17.23
CA GLY A 931 -1.22 -7.38 18.01
C GLY A 931 -2.40 -6.67 17.35
N TRP A 932 -3.20 -7.38 16.55
CA TRP A 932 -4.41 -6.80 15.97
C TRP A 932 -5.34 -6.32 17.09
N LEU A 933 -5.79 -5.05 17.01
CA LEU A 933 -6.51 -4.29 18.06
C LEU A 933 -5.66 -3.64 19.19
N GLY A 934 -4.33 -3.65 19.11
CA GLY A 934 -3.47 -2.82 19.96
C GLY A 934 -3.22 -3.37 21.37
N GLN A 935 -3.45 -4.66 21.60
CA GLN A 935 -3.02 -5.35 22.81
C GLN A 935 -1.75 -6.15 22.53
N ALA A 936 -0.60 -5.64 22.98
CA ALA A 936 0.64 -6.40 23.01
C ALA A 936 0.65 -7.30 24.25
N ASN A 937 0.11 -8.51 24.12
CA ASN A 937 0.10 -9.50 25.20
C ASN A 937 1.48 -10.17 25.32
N GLU A 938 2.16 -10.02 26.46
CA GLU A 938 3.47 -10.65 26.70
C GLU A 938 3.47 -12.17 26.46
N GLU A 939 2.37 -12.86 26.80
CA GLU A 939 2.24 -14.30 26.56
C GLU A 939 2.21 -14.61 25.06
N GLN A 940 1.42 -13.88 24.28
CA GLN A 940 1.32 -14.08 22.83
C GLN A 940 2.66 -13.81 22.13
N PHE A 941 3.40 -12.80 22.57
CA PHE A 941 4.73 -12.49 22.04
C PHE A 941 5.77 -13.53 22.45
N ALA A 942 5.71 -14.08 23.67
CA ALA A 942 6.57 -15.18 24.07
C ALA A 942 6.28 -16.45 23.26
N ARG A 943 5.00 -16.74 22.97
CA ARG A 943 4.62 -17.82 22.03
C ARG A 943 5.26 -17.59 20.66
N ALA A 944 5.29 -16.34 20.18
CA ALA A 944 5.72 -15.95 18.83
C ALA A 944 7.16 -16.34 18.50
N ALA A 945 8.00 -16.58 19.51
CA ALA A 945 9.34 -17.14 19.32
C ALA A 945 9.35 -18.48 18.56
N PHE A 946 8.25 -19.26 18.61
CA PHE A 946 8.10 -20.47 17.80
C PHE A 946 8.23 -20.18 16.30
N ILE A 947 7.79 -19.02 15.81
CA ILE A 947 7.85 -18.67 14.38
C ILE A 947 9.29 -18.55 13.94
N THR A 948 10.13 -17.80 14.69
CA THR A 948 11.57 -17.72 14.42
C THR A 948 12.22 -19.11 14.50
N ALA A 949 11.89 -19.91 15.51
CA ALA A 949 12.44 -21.26 15.66
C ALA A 949 12.04 -22.20 14.51
N TYR A 950 10.80 -22.09 14.01
CA TYR A 950 10.32 -22.82 12.85
C TYR A 950 11.00 -22.37 11.56
N ALA A 951 11.16 -21.06 11.36
CA ALA A 951 11.92 -20.49 10.24
C ALA A 951 13.39 -20.95 10.25
N ARG A 952 14.04 -20.97 11.43
CA ARG A 952 15.40 -21.51 11.61
C ARG A 952 15.48 -22.98 11.24
N TRP A 953 14.56 -23.81 11.72
CA TRP A 953 14.53 -25.24 11.38
C TRP A 953 14.30 -25.44 9.87
N ALA A 954 13.28 -24.81 9.31
CA ALA A 954 12.92 -24.90 7.90
C ALA A 954 14.03 -24.39 6.97
N GLY A 955 14.74 -23.33 7.39
CA GLY A 955 15.87 -22.73 6.69
C GLY A 955 17.21 -23.42 6.93
N LYS A 956 17.27 -24.54 7.66
CA LYS A 956 18.51 -25.23 8.05
C LYS A 956 19.52 -24.28 8.74
N GLY A 957 19.01 -23.44 9.65
CA GLY A 957 19.79 -22.50 10.44
C GLY A 957 20.04 -21.15 9.76
N LYS A 958 19.57 -20.92 8.52
CA LYS A 958 19.69 -19.61 7.84
C LYS A 958 19.13 -18.44 8.64
N PRO A 959 19.59 -17.20 8.38
CA PRO A 959 19.09 -16.00 9.03
C PRO A 959 17.58 -15.84 8.94
N VAL A 960 16.98 -15.27 9.98
CA VAL A 960 15.54 -14.96 10.03
C VAL A 960 15.32 -13.46 10.06
N PHE A 961 14.66 -12.94 9.03
CA PHE A 961 14.42 -11.51 8.80
C PHE A 961 12.93 -11.18 8.92
N TRP A 962 12.50 -10.55 10.01
CA TRP A 962 11.09 -10.17 10.17
C TRP A 962 10.75 -8.98 9.24
N ALA A 963 10.08 -9.29 8.13
CA ALA A 963 9.95 -8.35 7.02
C ALA A 963 8.84 -7.32 7.21
N GLU A 964 7.74 -7.62 7.90
CA GLU A 964 6.67 -6.66 8.19
C GLU A 964 6.06 -6.88 9.57
N PHE A 965 5.72 -5.78 10.23
CA PHE A 965 4.86 -5.70 11.41
C PHE A 965 4.46 -4.25 11.60
N GLY A 966 3.25 -3.98 12.08
CA GLY A 966 2.80 -2.61 12.28
C GLY A 966 1.42 -2.52 12.88
N LEU A 967 1.08 -1.31 13.33
CA LEU A 967 -0.26 -0.98 13.82
C LEU A 967 -0.69 0.32 13.19
N THR A 968 -1.82 0.30 12.48
CA THR A 968 -2.43 1.54 11.98
C THR A 968 -3.03 2.31 13.14
N LEU A 969 -2.99 3.64 13.07
CA LEU A 969 -3.76 4.49 13.97
C LEU A 969 -5.25 4.14 13.83
N ARG A 970 -5.84 4.30 12.64
CA ARG A 970 -7.27 4.01 12.43
C ARG A 970 -7.52 3.44 11.04
N HIS A 971 -8.73 2.92 10.85
CA HIS A 971 -9.29 2.62 9.53
C HIS A 971 -10.53 3.50 9.30
N GLY A 972 -10.75 3.95 8.07
CA GLY A 972 -11.97 4.66 7.68
C GLY A 972 -11.76 6.14 7.39
N ALA A 973 -12.80 6.95 7.61
CA ALA A 973 -12.78 8.38 7.26
C ALA A 973 -11.73 9.15 8.06
N PHE A 974 -10.85 9.85 7.34
CA PHE A 974 -9.75 10.60 7.92
C PHE A 974 -10.22 11.90 8.58
N SER A 975 -9.59 12.24 9.72
CA SER A 975 -9.66 13.56 10.35
C SER A 975 -8.27 13.93 10.87
N LEU A 976 -7.96 15.23 10.94
CA LEU A 976 -6.71 15.73 11.52
C LEU A 976 -6.52 15.32 13.00
N ASP A 977 -7.60 14.97 13.70
CA ASP A 977 -7.53 14.47 15.07
C ASP A 977 -6.80 13.13 15.21
N TRP A 978 -6.64 12.37 14.12
CA TRP A 978 -5.86 11.13 14.12
C TRP A 978 -4.43 11.36 14.63
N TYR A 979 -3.83 12.52 14.30
CA TYR A 979 -2.49 12.88 14.76
C TYR A 979 -2.41 13.20 16.26
N ARG A 980 -3.55 13.38 16.94
CA ARG A 980 -3.65 13.69 18.38
C ARG A 980 -4.17 12.50 19.19
N ASP A 981 -4.35 11.34 18.57
CA ASP A 981 -4.84 10.12 19.23
C ASP A 981 -3.73 9.46 20.07
N THR A 982 -3.51 10.00 21.27
CA THR A 982 -2.41 9.57 22.16
C THR A 982 -2.54 8.12 22.59
N GLU A 983 -3.76 7.62 22.79
CA GLU A 983 -4.00 6.22 23.16
C GLU A 983 -3.48 5.31 22.05
N ARG A 984 -3.86 5.61 20.81
CA ARG A 984 -3.49 4.78 19.68
C ARG A 984 -2.02 4.88 19.30
N LEU A 985 -1.43 6.08 19.40
CA LEU A 985 0.02 6.28 19.25
C LEU A 985 0.79 5.46 20.28
N GLN A 986 0.28 5.36 21.51
CA GLN A 986 0.89 4.54 22.55
C GLN A 986 0.72 3.04 22.29
N SER A 987 -0.44 2.59 21.79
CA SER A 987 -0.63 1.19 21.36
C SER A 987 0.34 0.80 20.24
N GLN A 988 0.58 1.71 19.28
CA GLN A 988 1.57 1.49 18.23
C GLN A 988 2.98 1.34 18.84
N ALA A 989 3.35 2.20 19.78
CA ALA A 989 4.64 2.11 20.48
C ALA A 989 4.80 0.80 21.26
N GLN A 990 3.74 0.34 21.95
CA GLN A 990 3.74 -0.94 22.68
C GLN A 990 3.93 -2.14 21.75
N LEU A 991 3.32 -2.12 20.56
CA LEU A 991 3.55 -3.17 19.56
C LEU A 991 5.02 -3.21 19.13
N TYR A 992 5.60 -2.06 18.78
CA TYR A 992 6.99 -1.98 18.35
C TYR A 992 7.96 -2.46 19.43
N GLU A 993 7.72 -2.08 20.69
CA GLU A 993 8.51 -2.53 21.85
C GLU A 993 8.44 -4.07 21.98
N ALA A 994 7.25 -4.64 21.87
CA ALA A 994 7.05 -6.08 21.97
C ALA A 994 7.70 -6.85 20.81
N MET A 995 7.60 -6.33 19.58
CA MET A 995 8.26 -6.91 18.40
C MET A 995 9.79 -6.91 18.55
N TYR A 996 10.41 -5.77 18.88
CA TYR A 996 11.86 -5.70 19.05
C TYR A 996 12.38 -6.60 20.18
N ARG A 997 11.61 -6.72 21.27
CA ARG A 997 11.88 -7.69 22.33
C ARG A 997 11.81 -9.13 21.81
N LEU A 998 10.79 -9.48 21.01
CA LEU A 998 10.66 -10.79 20.36
C LEU A 998 11.88 -11.10 19.49
N MET A 999 12.33 -10.17 18.65
CA MET A 999 13.51 -10.39 17.79
C MET A 999 14.76 -10.67 18.62
N LYS A 1000 14.96 -9.93 19.72
CA LYS A 1000 16.08 -10.16 20.64
C LYS A 1000 16.02 -11.54 21.32
N VAL A 1001 14.86 -11.93 21.87
CA VAL A 1001 14.77 -13.20 22.62
C VAL A 1001 14.73 -14.44 21.72
N SER A 1002 14.29 -14.28 20.48
CA SER A 1002 14.22 -15.37 19.51
C SER A 1002 15.45 -15.50 18.61
N ASP A 1003 16.45 -14.64 18.80
CA ASP A 1003 17.70 -14.61 18.01
C ASP A 1003 17.46 -14.48 16.50
N ALA A 1004 16.59 -13.52 16.15
CA ALA A 1004 16.36 -13.12 14.76
C ALA A 1004 17.43 -12.13 14.27
N ASP A 1005 17.57 -11.98 12.95
CA ASP A 1005 18.65 -11.22 12.32
C ASP A 1005 18.19 -9.90 11.69
N GLY A 1006 16.89 -9.61 11.70
CA GLY A 1006 16.39 -8.36 11.18
C GLY A 1006 14.95 -8.06 11.56
N ALA A 1007 14.63 -6.78 11.53
CA ALA A 1007 13.33 -6.23 11.85
C ALA A 1007 13.02 -5.04 10.93
N MET A 1008 11.94 -5.17 10.18
CA MET A 1008 11.53 -4.20 9.18
C MET A 1008 10.08 -3.77 9.45
N GLY A 1009 9.91 -2.66 10.15
CA GLY A 1009 8.58 -2.16 10.51
C GLY A 1009 7.76 -1.75 9.29
N TRP A 1010 6.44 -1.85 9.37
CA TRP A 1010 5.50 -1.18 8.47
C TRP A 1010 4.86 -0.05 9.28
N TRP A 1011 5.17 1.23 9.03
CA TRP A 1011 5.69 1.84 7.79
C TRP A 1011 6.36 3.18 8.12
N PHE A 1012 7.21 3.72 7.24
CA PHE A 1012 7.93 4.97 7.54
C PHE A 1012 7.00 6.21 7.61
N PRO A 1013 6.33 6.62 6.52
CA PRO A 1013 5.63 7.89 6.49
C PRO A 1013 4.26 7.79 7.15
N GLY A 1014 4.04 8.65 8.14
CA GLY A 1014 2.75 8.88 8.77
C GLY A 1014 1.85 9.75 7.90
N GLY A 1015 0.55 9.58 8.08
CA GLY A 1015 -0.49 10.21 7.30
C GLY A 1015 -1.35 9.19 6.55
N TYR A 1016 -2.41 9.70 5.93
CA TYR A 1016 -3.47 8.86 5.37
C TYR A 1016 -3.07 8.24 4.03
N ARG A 1017 -3.22 6.91 3.93
CA ARG A 1017 -3.24 6.17 2.67
C ARG A 1017 -4.67 6.11 2.16
N ALA A 1018 -4.97 6.83 1.08
CA ALA A 1018 -6.36 7.04 0.63
C ALA A 1018 -7.06 5.76 0.14
N ASP A 1019 -6.30 4.83 -0.42
CA ASP A 1019 -6.77 3.55 -0.95
C ASP A 1019 -7.10 2.54 0.16
N GLU A 1020 -6.19 2.35 1.11
CA GLU A 1020 -6.36 1.43 2.26
C GLU A 1020 -7.17 2.06 3.40
N ARG A 1021 -7.27 3.39 3.40
CA ARG A 1021 -7.93 4.19 4.43
C ARG A 1021 -7.29 4.02 5.82
N SER A 1022 -5.96 4.06 5.89
CA SER A 1022 -5.15 3.75 7.07
C SER A 1022 -4.02 4.77 7.32
N ASP A 1023 -3.37 4.70 8.48
CA ASP A 1023 -2.12 5.42 8.81
C ASP A 1023 -1.22 4.53 9.70
N PHE A 1024 -0.28 3.81 9.07
CA PHE A 1024 0.69 2.94 9.75
C PHE A 1024 2.00 3.64 10.14
N GLY A 1025 2.19 4.89 9.74
CA GLY A 1025 3.50 5.52 9.83
C GLY A 1025 3.99 5.73 11.25
N ILE A 1026 5.31 5.70 11.45
CA ILE A 1026 5.94 6.01 12.75
C ILE A 1026 6.65 7.37 12.78
N VAL A 1027 6.68 8.07 11.64
CA VAL A 1027 7.19 9.45 11.53
C VAL A 1027 6.05 10.35 11.04
N ASN A 1028 5.80 11.47 11.70
CA ASN A 1028 4.78 12.42 11.26
C ASN A 1028 5.14 13.06 9.91
N PRO A 1029 4.15 13.60 9.15
CA PRO A 1029 4.43 14.32 7.91
C PRO A 1029 5.43 15.48 8.05
N ASP A 1030 5.54 16.11 9.23
CA ASP A 1030 6.51 17.18 9.54
C ASP A 1030 7.93 16.67 9.88
N GLY A 1031 8.14 15.36 9.83
CA GLY A 1031 9.41 14.70 10.11
C GLY A 1031 9.70 14.50 11.60
N THR A 1032 8.75 14.79 12.49
CA THR A 1032 8.90 14.47 13.92
C THR A 1032 8.62 13.00 14.19
N LEU A 1033 9.31 12.43 15.18
CA LEU A 1033 9.14 11.04 15.57
C LEU A 1033 7.83 10.86 16.34
N ARG A 1034 7.07 9.81 15.99
CA ARG A 1034 5.96 9.33 16.84
C ARG A 1034 6.52 8.46 17.97
N PRO A 1035 5.75 8.17 19.03
CA PRO A 1035 6.20 7.31 20.12
C PRO A 1035 6.79 5.95 19.69
N ALA A 1036 6.27 5.34 18.62
CA ALA A 1036 6.83 4.09 18.06
C ALA A 1036 8.22 4.27 17.43
N ALA A 1037 8.50 5.41 16.79
CA ALA A 1037 9.83 5.72 16.28
C ALA A 1037 10.83 5.99 17.42
N GLU A 1038 10.39 6.60 18.53
CA GLU A 1038 11.23 6.74 19.72
C GLU A 1038 11.57 5.38 20.37
N VAL A 1039 10.63 4.42 20.34
CA VAL A 1039 10.91 3.03 20.70
C VAL A 1039 11.96 2.43 19.77
N ALA A 1040 11.78 2.55 18.46
CA ALA A 1040 12.74 2.06 17.47
C ALA A 1040 14.15 2.64 17.70
N LYS A 1041 14.25 3.95 17.95
CA LYS A 1041 15.51 4.62 18.26
C LYS A 1041 16.24 3.99 19.44
N ARG A 1042 15.56 3.72 20.56
CA ARG A 1042 16.18 3.06 21.73
C ARG A 1042 16.61 1.62 21.43
N TRP A 1043 15.80 0.87 20.68
CA TRP A 1043 16.12 -0.52 20.34
C TRP A 1043 17.24 -0.66 19.31
N SER A 1044 17.44 0.35 18.46
CA SER A 1044 18.55 0.38 17.51
C SER A 1044 19.91 0.19 18.18
N GLU A 1045 20.14 0.85 19.32
CA GLU A 1045 21.39 0.77 20.10
C GLU A 1045 21.65 -0.65 20.64
N ILE A 1046 20.59 -1.43 20.85
CA ILE A 1046 20.66 -2.80 21.36
C ILE A 1046 20.86 -3.79 20.21
N LEU A 1047 19.99 -3.72 19.19
CA LEU A 1047 19.92 -4.73 18.13
C LEU A 1047 21.08 -4.62 17.13
N THR A 1048 21.54 -3.40 16.83
CA THR A 1048 22.64 -3.20 15.87
C THR A 1048 24.03 -3.47 16.47
N ASN A 1049 24.12 -3.65 17.78
CA ASN A 1049 25.36 -3.93 18.52
C ASN A 1049 25.38 -5.35 19.12
N LEU A 1050 24.56 -6.27 18.61
CA LEU A 1050 24.59 -7.67 19.05
C LEU A 1050 25.97 -8.29 18.75
N PRO A 1051 26.55 -9.06 19.69
CA PRO A 1051 27.87 -9.67 19.50
C PRO A 1051 27.82 -10.78 18.43
N LEU A 1052 28.97 -11.02 17.79
CA LEU A 1052 29.12 -12.12 16.83
C LEU A 1052 29.13 -13.48 17.52
N GLU A 1053 29.84 -13.60 18.64
CA GLU A 1053 29.73 -14.80 19.48
C GLU A 1053 28.41 -14.68 20.27
N PRO A 1054 27.54 -15.70 20.23
CA PRO A 1054 26.34 -15.69 21.04
C PRO A 1054 26.76 -15.44 22.49
N VAL A 1055 26.09 -14.50 23.18
CA VAL A 1055 26.24 -14.34 24.62
C VAL A 1055 26.14 -15.74 25.18
N SER A 1056 27.18 -16.24 25.85
CA SER A 1056 27.26 -17.63 26.29
C SER A 1056 25.99 -17.96 27.05
N HIS A 1057 25.00 -18.57 26.37
CA HIS A 1057 23.76 -18.91 27.04
C HIS A 1057 24.17 -19.96 28.06
N PRO A 1058 23.86 -19.78 29.35
CA PRO A 1058 24.34 -20.69 30.39
C PRO A 1058 23.80 -22.12 30.23
N SER A 1059 22.92 -22.37 29.25
CA SER A 1059 22.37 -23.67 28.90
C SER A 1059 22.15 -23.81 27.39
N PRO A 1060 22.35 -25.03 26.82
CA PRO A 1060 22.08 -25.29 25.41
C PRO A 1060 20.60 -25.09 25.06
N PRO A 1061 20.25 -24.81 23.78
CA PRO A 1061 18.86 -24.71 23.35
C PRO A 1061 18.06 -25.97 23.69
N VAL A 1062 16.82 -25.79 24.14
CA VAL A 1062 15.91 -26.90 24.49
C VAL A 1062 15.28 -27.45 23.21
N PRO A 1063 15.46 -28.74 22.88
CA PRO A 1063 14.84 -29.34 21.72
C PRO A 1063 13.35 -29.56 21.94
N ILE A 1064 12.51 -29.11 21.00
CA ILE A 1064 11.07 -29.41 20.93
C ILE A 1064 10.84 -30.24 19.68
N ARG A 1065 10.31 -31.45 19.87
CA ARG A 1065 10.01 -32.37 18.77
C ARG A 1065 8.73 -31.95 18.06
N ILE A 1066 8.80 -31.73 16.75
CA ILE A 1066 7.69 -31.35 15.89
C ILE A 1066 7.47 -32.35 14.75
N ASP A 1067 6.26 -32.37 14.20
CA ASP A 1067 5.92 -33.16 13.01
C ASP A 1067 4.82 -32.48 12.16
N ARG A 1068 5.19 -31.93 10.99
CA ARG A 1068 4.26 -31.26 10.06
C ARG A 1068 3.15 -32.17 9.53
N ASP A 1069 3.32 -33.49 9.58
CA ASP A 1069 2.41 -34.47 8.98
C ASP A 1069 1.37 -35.00 9.98
N GLU A 1070 1.51 -34.67 11.28
CA GLU A 1070 0.57 -35.12 12.32
C GLU A 1070 -0.82 -34.48 12.20
N ASN A 1071 -0.94 -33.40 11.42
CA ASN A 1071 -2.18 -32.66 11.24
C ASN A 1071 -2.27 -32.07 9.81
N ALA A 1072 -3.46 -32.09 9.23
CA ALA A 1072 -3.69 -31.56 7.88
C ALA A 1072 -3.44 -30.04 7.76
N ARG A 1073 -3.41 -29.29 8.86
CA ARG A 1073 -3.11 -27.84 8.87
C ARG A 1073 -1.61 -27.50 8.88
N GLY A 1074 -0.73 -28.50 8.97
CA GLY A 1074 0.73 -28.30 8.89
C GLY A 1074 1.28 -27.37 9.98
N PRO A 1075 2.05 -26.32 9.64
CA PRO A 1075 2.67 -25.41 10.61
C PRO A 1075 1.68 -24.83 11.64
N MET A 1076 0.40 -24.65 11.26
CA MET A 1076 -0.61 -24.08 12.15
C MET A 1076 -0.95 -24.98 13.32
N ALA A 1077 -1.08 -26.26 13.06
CA ALA A 1077 -1.27 -27.21 14.16
C ALA A 1077 -0.07 -27.22 15.10
N LEU A 1078 1.16 -27.12 14.57
CA LEU A 1078 2.38 -27.12 15.39
C LEU A 1078 2.44 -25.91 16.32
N TRP A 1079 2.14 -24.72 15.80
CA TRP A 1079 2.07 -23.51 16.62
C TRP A 1079 1.01 -23.60 17.72
N LEU A 1080 -0.19 -24.06 17.39
CA LEU A 1080 -1.28 -24.20 18.37
C LEU A 1080 -0.91 -25.21 19.46
N LYS A 1081 -0.16 -26.26 19.10
CA LYS A 1081 0.26 -27.32 20.03
C LYS A 1081 1.43 -26.91 20.91
N HIS A 1082 2.45 -26.26 20.35
CA HIS A 1082 3.73 -26.01 21.03
C HIS A 1082 3.91 -24.57 21.52
N GLY A 1083 3.06 -23.63 21.13
CA GLY A 1083 3.22 -22.21 21.46
C GLY A 1083 3.35 -21.95 22.96
N ASP A 1084 2.48 -22.57 23.78
CA ASP A 1084 2.47 -22.33 25.23
C ASP A 1084 3.72 -22.92 25.93
N GLU A 1085 4.22 -24.06 25.44
CA GLU A 1085 5.48 -24.67 25.88
C GLU A 1085 6.66 -23.75 25.55
N VAL A 1086 6.72 -23.24 24.32
CA VAL A 1086 7.74 -22.25 23.91
C VAL A 1086 7.66 -21.00 24.78
N ALA A 1087 6.47 -20.45 25.00
CA ALA A 1087 6.28 -19.26 25.80
C ALA A 1087 6.73 -19.45 27.25
N LYS A 1088 6.52 -20.65 27.82
CA LYS A 1088 7.05 -21.00 29.14
C LYS A 1088 8.58 -21.00 29.13
N LEU A 1089 9.21 -21.70 28.18
CA LEU A 1089 10.67 -21.80 28.09
C LEU A 1089 11.35 -20.43 27.87
N VAL A 1090 10.79 -19.60 26.99
CA VAL A 1090 11.30 -18.24 26.74
C VAL A 1090 11.22 -17.37 27.99
N ARG A 1091 10.13 -17.46 28.78
CA ARG A 1091 10.00 -16.74 30.05
C ARG A 1091 10.99 -17.22 31.12
N GLU A 1092 11.41 -18.47 31.05
CA GLU A 1092 12.50 -19.02 31.88
C GLU A 1092 13.90 -18.63 31.39
N GLY A 1093 14.00 -17.83 30.32
CA GLY A 1093 15.28 -17.39 29.72
C GLY A 1093 15.95 -18.45 28.85
N LYS A 1094 15.23 -19.50 28.45
CA LYS A 1094 15.75 -20.59 27.61
C LYS A 1094 15.49 -20.33 26.14
N GLN A 1095 16.46 -20.69 25.30
CA GLN A 1095 16.27 -20.76 23.86
C GLN A 1095 15.65 -22.11 23.46
N VAL A 1096 14.86 -22.10 22.39
CA VAL A 1096 14.21 -23.30 21.85
C VAL A 1096 14.78 -23.64 20.48
N MET A 1097 14.93 -24.92 20.20
CA MET A 1097 15.28 -25.45 18.88
C MET A 1097 14.23 -26.47 18.47
N LEU A 1098 13.68 -26.35 17.27
CA LEU A 1098 12.74 -27.35 16.77
C LEU A 1098 13.51 -28.49 16.09
N VAL A 1099 13.10 -29.73 16.39
CA VAL A 1099 13.73 -30.94 15.85
C VAL A 1099 12.66 -31.92 15.36
N THR A 1100 13.01 -32.77 14.41
CA THR A 1100 12.22 -33.92 13.96
C THR A 1100 13.00 -35.21 14.17
N ASP A 1101 12.41 -36.36 13.84
CA ASP A 1101 13.14 -37.63 13.82
C ASP A 1101 14.23 -37.73 12.74
N GLY A 1102 14.21 -36.82 11.75
CA GLY A 1102 15.26 -36.69 10.75
C GLY A 1102 16.42 -35.78 11.18
N THR A 1103 16.25 -34.99 12.24
CA THR A 1103 17.29 -34.02 12.64
C THR A 1103 18.59 -34.72 13.03
N GLY A 1104 19.69 -34.34 12.36
CA GLY A 1104 21.03 -34.90 12.61
C GLY A 1104 21.24 -36.30 12.04
N LYS A 1105 20.28 -36.82 11.26
CA LYS A 1105 20.35 -38.16 10.64
C LYS A 1105 20.94 -38.12 9.23
N THR A 1106 21.26 -39.31 8.74
CA THR A 1106 21.79 -39.58 7.40
C THR A 1106 20.87 -40.52 6.64
N SER A 1107 21.11 -40.72 5.34
CA SER A 1107 20.39 -41.72 4.55
C SER A 1107 20.56 -43.16 5.05
N ASP A 1108 21.58 -43.45 5.88
CA ASP A 1108 21.80 -44.78 6.47
C ASP A 1108 20.96 -45.04 7.73
N ASP A 1109 20.63 -44.00 8.51
CA ASP A 1109 19.99 -44.15 9.83
C ASP A 1109 18.69 -43.34 10.00
N CYS A 1110 18.19 -42.74 8.93
CA CYS A 1110 16.88 -42.07 8.94
C CYS A 1110 15.72 -43.07 9.14
N PRO A 1111 14.60 -42.65 9.75
CA PRO A 1111 13.42 -43.49 9.88
C PRO A 1111 12.79 -43.89 8.53
N GLU A 1112 12.36 -45.15 8.41
CA GLU A 1112 11.62 -45.67 7.25
C GLU A 1112 10.13 -45.27 7.30
N VAL A 1113 9.87 -43.98 7.17
CA VAL A 1113 8.54 -43.37 7.21
C VAL A 1113 8.30 -42.56 5.92
N ALA A 1114 7.12 -42.72 5.31
CA ALA A 1114 6.71 -41.97 4.14
C ALA A 1114 6.01 -40.66 4.54
N VAL A 1115 5.87 -39.74 3.60
CA VAL A 1115 5.11 -38.49 3.78
C VAL A 1115 3.69 -38.80 4.27
N GLY A 1116 3.23 -38.10 5.30
CA GLY A 1116 1.93 -38.34 5.92
C GLY A 1116 1.92 -39.43 7.02
N ASN A 1117 3.09 -39.82 7.51
CA ASN A 1117 3.28 -40.76 8.63
C ASN A 1117 2.82 -42.20 8.37
N THR A 1118 2.79 -42.64 7.11
CA THR A 1118 2.56 -44.05 6.76
C THR A 1118 3.87 -44.84 6.78
N PRO A 1119 3.84 -46.16 7.04
CA PRO A 1119 5.03 -47.00 6.87
C PRO A 1119 5.58 -46.88 5.45
N TRP A 1120 6.89 -46.66 5.35
CA TRP A 1120 7.54 -46.53 4.05
C TRP A 1120 7.64 -47.88 3.33
N SER A 1121 7.42 -47.86 2.02
CA SER A 1121 7.64 -48.97 1.11
C SER A 1121 7.99 -48.43 -0.28
N SER A 1122 8.49 -49.28 -1.18
CA SER A 1122 8.75 -48.90 -2.58
C SER A 1122 7.53 -48.23 -3.22
N GLY A 1123 7.76 -47.13 -3.95
CA GLY A 1123 6.71 -46.33 -4.59
C GLY A 1123 6.02 -45.30 -3.70
N LYS A 1124 6.54 -45.05 -2.49
CA LYS A 1124 6.09 -43.97 -1.61
C LYS A 1124 7.21 -42.94 -1.39
N PRO A 1125 6.91 -41.63 -1.39
CA PRO A 1125 7.91 -40.60 -1.14
C PRO A 1125 8.40 -40.70 0.32
N PRO A 1126 9.73 -40.84 0.55
CA PRO A 1126 10.27 -40.82 1.91
C PRO A 1126 10.08 -39.45 2.56
N LYS A 1127 9.81 -39.43 3.86
CA LYS A 1127 9.52 -38.19 4.60
C LYS A 1127 10.74 -37.27 4.72
N PHE A 1128 11.87 -37.83 5.16
CA PHE A 1128 13.05 -37.06 5.53
C PHE A 1128 14.12 -36.92 4.42
N LEU A 1129 14.03 -37.74 3.35
CA LEU A 1129 14.85 -37.60 2.15
C LEU A 1129 14.10 -36.84 1.06
N ASN A 1130 14.79 -35.94 0.38
CA ASN A 1130 14.31 -35.33 -0.84
C ASN A 1130 15.47 -34.77 -1.65
N GLY A 1131 15.31 -34.70 -2.98
CA GLY A 1131 16.33 -34.15 -3.85
C GLY A 1131 15.77 -33.53 -5.11
N GLU A 1132 16.58 -32.67 -5.70
CA GLU A 1132 16.27 -31.98 -6.94
C GLU A 1132 17.45 -32.05 -7.92
N ILE A 1133 17.17 -31.90 -9.22
CA ILE A 1133 18.20 -31.82 -10.25
C ILE A 1133 18.40 -30.34 -10.56
N ASN A 1134 19.49 -29.78 -10.06
CA ASN A 1134 19.76 -28.35 -10.20
C ASN A 1134 20.05 -27.95 -11.64
N ALA A 1135 20.83 -28.77 -12.32
CA ALA A 1135 21.19 -28.61 -13.71
C ALA A 1135 21.68 -29.93 -14.30
N LEU A 1136 21.49 -30.06 -15.60
CA LEU A 1136 21.84 -31.23 -16.38
C LEU A 1136 22.55 -30.75 -17.65
N TRP A 1137 23.71 -31.32 -17.95
CA TRP A 1137 24.43 -31.05 -19.18
C TRP A 1137 24.68 -32.35 -19.94
N VAL A 1138 24.74 -32.24 -21.26
CA VAL A 1138 25.06 -33.33 -22.16
C VAL A 1138 26.22 -32.95 -23.07
N SER A 1139 27.05 -33.94 -23.39
CA SER A 1139 28.20 -33.81 -24.28
C SER A 1139 28.35 -35.07 -25.13
N VAL A 1140 28.88 -34.93 -26.34
CA VAL A 1140 29.25 -36.06 -27.22
C VAL A 1140 30.70 -36.51 -27.05
N ASP A 1141 31.55 -35.64 -26.52
CA ASP A 1141 33.00 -35.85 -26.39
C ASP A 1141 33.52 -35.75 -24.94
N GLY A 1142 32.66 -35.37 -23.98
CA GLY A 1142 33.01 -35.15 -22.58
C GLY A 1142 33.72 -33.81 -22.32
N GLN A 1143 33.88 -32.97 -23.34
CA GLN A 1143 34.59 -31.68 -23.26
C GLN A 1143 33.66 -30.50 -23.54
N ASN A 1144 32.82 -30.60 -24.56
CA ASN A 1144 31.87 -29.57 -24.97
C ASN A 1144 30.49 -29.86 -24.38
N TRP A 1145 30.07 -29.05 -23.41
CA TRP A 1145 28.85 -29.27 -22.63
C TRP A 1145 27.71 -28.34 -23.07
N GLN A 1146 26.54 -28.92 -23.35
CA GLN A 1146 25.30 -28.21 -23.56
C GLN A 1146 24.42 -28.36 -22.32
N GLU A 1147 24.04 -27.25 -21.67
CA GLU A 1147 23.05 -27.26 -20.58
C GLU A 1147 21.67 -27.60 -21.17
N ILE A 1148 21.03 -28.61 -20.60
CA ILE A 1148 19.65 -28.96 -20.86
C ILE A 1148 18.83 -28.20 -19.83
N VAL A 1149 18.02 -27.26 -20.29
CA VAL A 1149 17.03 -26.61 -19.41
C VAL A 1149 15.89 -27.62 -19.21
N PRO A 1150 15.70 -28.19 -18.01
CA PRO A 1150 14.62 -29.13 -17.78
C PRO A 1150 13.30 -28.34 -17.79
N GLU A 1151 12.31 -28.74 -18.59
CA GLU A 1151 10.95 -28.21 -18.42
C GLU A 1151 10.36 -28.82 -17.14
N VAL A 1152 10.04 -27.97 -16.17
CA VAL A 1152 9.49 -28.37 -14.87
C VAL A 1152 8.03 -28.81 -15.08
N LEU A 1153 7.75 -30.10 -14.84
CA LEU A 1153 6.39 -30.66 -14.83
C LEU A 1153 5.60 -30.38 -16.12
N SER A 1154 6.19 -30.71 -17.27
CA SER A 1154 5.58 -30.61 -18.60
C SER A 1154 5.39 -32.00 -19.19
N ASP A 1155 4.31 -32.20 -19.95
CA ASP A 1155 4.13 -33.41 -20.78
C ASP A 1155 5.09 -33.39 -22.01
N ASN A 1156 5.66 -32.23 -22.34
CA ASN A 1156 6.60 -32.08 -23.43
C ASN A 1156 8.04 -32.16 -22.91
N LEU A 1157 8.76 -33.19 -23.35
CA LEU A 1157 10.17 -33.34 -23.00
C LEU A 1157 11.04 -32.34 -23.78
N PRO A 1158 12.03 -31.69 -23.12
CA PRO A 1158 13.04 -30.91 -23.82
C PRO A 1158 13.72 -31.76 -24.89
N VAL A 1159 13.77 -31.24 -26.12
CA VAL A 1159 14.41 -31.94 -27.24
C VAL A 1159 15.84 -31.45 -27.41
N VAL A 1160 16.80 -32.36 -27.27
CA VAL A 1160 18.21 -32.12 -27.55
C VAL A 1160 18.56 -32.79 -28.87
N ARG A 1161 19.14 -32.02 -29.80
CA ARG A 1161 19.61 -32.50 -31.09
C ARG A 1161 21.12 -32.69 -31.06
N LEU A 1162 21.58 -33.92 -31.23
CA LEU A 1162 23.01 -34.27 -31.21
C LEU A 1162 23.35 -35.09 -32.46
N PRO A 1163 24.61 -35.05 -32.94
CA PRO A 1163 25.06 -35.94 -34.00
C PRO A 1163 24.93 -37.41 -33.59
N THR A 1164 24.87 -38.31 -34.57
CA THR A 1164 24.76 -39.75 -34.31
C THR A 1164 26.02 -40.27 -33.62
N VAL A 1165 25.89 -40.65 -32.35
CA VAL A 1165 26.93 -41.23 -31.50
C VAL A 1165 26.44 -42.50 -30.80
N ASP A 1166 27.35 -43.40 -30.44
CA ASP A 1166 27.08 -44.64 -29.70
C ASP A 1166 27.05 -44.46 -28.18
N ARG A 1167 27.54 -43.32 -27.69
CA ARG A 1167 27.46 -42.90 -26.29
C ARG A 1167 27.39 -41.39 -26.17
N ILE A 1168 26.83 -40.92 -25.06
CA ILE A 1168 26.90 -39.53 -24.62
C ILE A 1168 27.52 -39.46 -23.23
N PHE A 1169 27.98 -38.28 -22.85
CA PHE A 1169 28.42 -37.97 -21.50
C PHE A 1169 27.40 -37.05 -20.83
N LEU A 1170 27.05 -37.37 -19.58
CA LEU A 1170 26.21 -36.52 -18.75
C LEU A 1170 27.00 -35.92 -17.60
N ARG A 1171 26.67 -34.68 -17.28
CA ARG A 1171 27.06 -33.97 -16.06
C ARG A 1171 25.79 -33.55 -15.36
N ILE A 1172 25.68 -33.85 -14.07
CA ILE A 1172 24.45 -33.72 -13.31
C ILE A 1172 24.79 -33.03 -11.99
N GLU A 1173 24.20 -31.86 -11.75
CA GLU A 1173 24.24 -31.19 -10.46
C GLU A 1173 22.96 -31.51 -9.70
N LEU A 1174 23.09 -32.10 -8.52
CA LEU A 1174 21.98 -32.46 -7.65
C LEU A 1174 22.00 -31.59 -6.41
N GLY A 1175 20.81 -31.30 -5.88
CA GLY A 1175 20.62 -30.57 -4.63
C GLY A 1175 19.86 -31.38 -3.61
N ASN A 1176 20.37 -31.44 -2.36
CA ASN A 1176 19.64 -32.06 -1.26
C ASN A 1176 18.61 -31.07 -0.70
N THR A 1177 17.33 -31.31 -0.92
CA THR A 1177 16.22 -30.51 -0.37
C THR A 1177 15.60 -31.14 0.88
N GLY A 1178 16.06 -32.33 1.28
CA GLY A 1178 15.61 -33.04 2.47
C GLY A 1178 16.34 -32.61 3.76
N GLU A 1179 15.90 -33.16 4.88
CA GLU A 1179 16.44 -32.84 6.21
C GLU A 1179 17.69 -33.65 6.57
N VAL A 1180 17.84 -34.85 5.97
CA VAL A 1180 18.95 -35.76 6.28
C VAL A 1180 20.10 -35.60 5.29
N ALA A 1181 21.32 -35.83 5.76
CA ALA A 1181 22.48 -35.87 4.88
C ALA A 1181 22.46 -37.15 4.02
N TRP A 1182 22.77 -37.02 2.72
CA TRP A 1182 22.93 -38.18 1.84
C TRP A 1182 24.31 -38.77 2.01
N LEU A 1183 24.40 -40.10 2.11
CA LEU A 1183 25.67 -40.84 2.12
C LEU A 1183 25.83 -41.65 0.83
N PRO A 1184 27.06 -41.79 0.31
CA PRO A 1184 27.34 -42.74 -0.75
C PRO A 1184 27.27 -44.19 -0.23
N PRO A 1185 26.98 -45.20 -1.08
CA PRO A 1185 26.80 -46.59 -0.65
C PRO A 1185 27.97 -47.21 0.13
N ASN A 1186 29.21 -46.73 -0.08
CA ASN A 1186 30.41 -47.17 0.62
C ASN A 1186 30.54 -46.60 2.04
N GLU A 1187 29.79 -45.56 2.39
CA GLU A 1187 29.76 -44.96 3.73
C GLU A 1187 28.56 -45.44 4.57
N CYS A 1188 27.64 -46.21 4.00
CA CYS A 1188 26.48 -46.77 4.70
C CYS A 1188 26.77 -48.14 5.30
N SER A 1189 26.21 -48.42 6.49
CA SER A 1189 26.19 -49.76 7.08
C SER A 1189 25.42 -50.76 6.20
N LYS A 1190 24.36 -50.30 5.53
CA LYS A 1190 23.66 -51.04 4.47
C LYS A 1190 23.85 -50.33 3.15
N ARG A 1191 24.57 -50.94 2.20
CA ARG A 1191 24.87 -50.35 0.87
C ARG A 1191 23.63 -49.78 0.16
N MET A 1192 22.48 -50.47 0.26
CA MET A 1192 21.23 -50.06 -0.41
C MET A 1192 20.66 -48.75 0.16
N ARG A 1193 21.08 -48.31 1.34
CA ARG A 1193 20.73 -47.02 1.95
C ARG A 1193 21.61 -45.86 1.50
N GLY A 1194 22.62 -46.12 0.68
CA GLY A 1194 23.37 -45.07 -0.01
C GLY A 1194 22.56 -44.48 -1.15
N VAL A 1195 22.74 -43.18 -1.41
CA VAL A 1195 22.06 -42.51 -2.51
C VAL A 1195 22.83 -42.73 -3.82
N VAL A 1196 22.11 -43.19 -4.84
CA VAL A 1196 22.64 -43.37 -6.20
C VAL A 1196 21.75 -42.67 -7.22
N VAL A 1197 22.30 -42.42 -8.40
CA VAL A 1197 21.59 -41.87 -9.56
C VAL A 1197 21.50 -42.95 -10.62
N ARG A 1198 20.29 -43.22 -11.12
CA ARG A 1198 20.10 -44.09 -12.27
C ARG A 1198 19.68 -43.28 -13.49
N ILE A 1199 20.34 -43.55 -14.61
CA ILE A 1199 20.05 -42.96 -15.91
C ILE A 1199 19.51 -44.06 -16.81
N ASN A 1200 18.27 -43.93 -17.25
CA ASN A 1200 17.58 -44.91 -18.06
C ASN A 1200 17.29 -44.37 -19.46
N VAL A 1201 17.57 -45.16 -20.50
CA VAL A 1201 17.28 -44.83 -21.91
C VAL A 1201 16.17 -45.74 -22.45
N ASN A 1202 14.99 -45.17 -22.72
CA ASN A 1202 13.78 -45.86 -23.24
C ASN A 1202 13.39 -47.17 -22.50
N GLY A 1203 13.66 -47.28 -21.19
CA GLY A 1203 13.36 -48.48 -20.40
C GLY A 1203 14.36 -49.63 -20.57
N GLY A 1204 15.39 -49.51 -21.42
CA GLY A 1204 16.35 -50.57 -21.72
C GLY A 1204 17.68 -50.43 -20.97
N THR A 1205 18.53 -49.50 -21.41
CA THR A 1205 19.85 -49.27 -20.81
C THR A 1205 19.70 -48.51 -19.50
N THR A 1206 20.24 -49.03 -18.40
CA THR A 1206 20.32 -48.34 -17.10
C THR A 1206 21.78 -48.21 -16.66
N VAL A 1207 22.24 -46.97 -16.46
CA VAL A 1207 23.54 -46.66 -15.86
C VAL A 1207 23.31 -46.21 -14.43
N GLU A 1208 23.99 -46.82 -13.46
CA GLU A 1208 23.93 -46.43 -12.05
C GLU A 1208 25.25 -45.78 -11.62
N VAL A 1209 25.15 -44.64 -10.94
CA VAL A 1209 26.31 -43.88 -10.45
C VAL A 1209 26.06 -43.51 -8.99
N SER A 1210 27.00 -43.82 -8.11
CA SER A 1210 26.95 -43.35 -6.71
C SER A 1210 27.27 -41.87 -6.60
N ILE A 1211 26.66 -41.16 -5.65
CA ILE A 1211 27.15 -39.82 -5.31
C ILE A 1211 28.62 -39.90 -4.83
N PRO A 1212 29.47 -38.92 -5.12
CA PRO A 1212 30.91 -39.03 -4.86
C PRO A 1212 31.31 -38.78 -3.39
N ARG A 1213 30.41 -38.21 -2.58
CA ARG A 1213 30.67 -37.80 -1.18
C ARG A 1213 29.37 -37.60 -0.42
N ARG A 1214 29.46 -37.47 0.91
CA ARG A 1214 28.38 -36.99 1.77
C ARG A 1214 27.84 -35.62 1.31
N VAL A 1215 26.51 -35.47 1.27
CA VAL A 1215 25.81 -34.24 0.87
C VAL A 1215 24.91 -33.78 1.99
N GLU A 1216 25.29 -32.69 2.65
CA GLU A 1216 24.49 -32.08 3.71
C GLU A 1216 23.14 -31.53 3.20
N PRO A 1217 22.14 -31.37 4.07
CA PRO A 1217 20.92 -30.65 3.73
C PRO A 1217 21.23 -29.28 3.11
N PHE A 1218 20.52 -28.95 2.03
CA PHE A 1218 20.69 -27.75 1.20
C PHE A 1218 22.04 -27.61 0.48
N ALA A 1219 22.91 -28.61 0.53
CA ALA A 1219 24.14 -28.64 -0.26
C ALA A 1219 23.92 -29.25 -1.66
N ASP A 1220 24.81 -28.89 -2.57
CA ASP A 1220 24.83 -29.40 -3.93
C ASP A 1220 26.00 -30.40 -4.14
N VAL A 1221 25.80 -31.32 -5.09
CA VAL A 1221 26.82 -32.29 -5.52
C VAL A 1221 26.84 -32.42 -7.03
N LEU A 1222 28.05 -32.46 -7.61
CA LEU A 1222 28.26 -32.63 -9.05
C LEU A 1222 28.68 -34.08 -9.33
N LEU A 1223 27.98 -34.74 -10.25
CA LEU A 1223 28.40 -35.98 -10.88
C LEU A 1223 28.82 -35.64 -12.31
N ASP A 1224 30.07 -35.92 -12.67
CA ASP A 1224 30.65 -35.50 -13.94
C ASP A 1224 31.08 -36.69 -14.80
N ASN A 1225 31.18 -36.47 -16.12
CA ASN A 1225 31.67 -37.44 -17.11
C ASN A 1225 30.98 -38.81 -17.07
N ILE A 1226 29.67 -38.85 -16.82
CA ILE A 1226 28.91 -40.10 -16.79
C ILE A 1226 28.69 -40.59 -18.22
N ALA A 1227 29.36 -41.68 -18.61
CA ALA A 1227 29.18 -42.29 -19.92
C ALA A 1227 27.86 -43.08 -19.99
N VAL A 1228 26.96 -42.69 -20.91
CA VAL A 1228 25.67 -43.33 -21.13
C VAL A 1228 25.64 -43.92 -22.54
N PRO A 1229 25.62 -45.26 -22.68
CA PRO A 1229 25.56 -45.90 -23.99
C PRO A 1229 24.19 -45.70 -24.63
N LEU A 1230 24.16 -45.51 -25.94
CA LEU A 1230 22.96 -45.34 -26.74
C LEU A 1230 22.84 -46.46 -27.78
N PHE A 1231 21.67 -47.07 -27.90
CA PHE A 1231 21.41 -48.10 -28.92
C PHE A 1231 21.00 -47.46 -30.26
N LYS A 1232 21.25 -48.13 -31.38
CA LYS A 1232 20.91 -47.63 -32.73
C LYS A 1232 19.40 -47.67 -32.95
N THR A 1233 18.79 -46.50 -33.17
CA THR A 1233 17.38 -46.36 -33.56
C THR A 1233 17.17 -45.08 -34.35
N ALA A 1234 16.15 -45.07 -35.21
CA ALA A 1234 15.69 -43.88 -35.95
C ALA A 1234 14.69 -43.03 -35.13
N ASN A 1235 14.17 -43.58 -34.03
CA ASN A 1235 13.23 -42.88 -33.14
C ASN A 1235 13.98 -42.04 -32.11
N ALA A 1236 13.31 -41.01 -31.59
CA ALA A 1236 13.84 -40.23 -30.48
C ALA A 1236 14.08 -41.12 -29.23
N LEU A 1237 15.16 -40.85 -28.51
CA LEU A 1237 15.52 -41.56 -27.28
C LEU A 1237 15.14 -40.72 -26.06
N THR A 1238 14.28 -41.22 -25.19
CA THR A 1238 13.99 -40.60 -23.90
C THR A 1238 15.03 -41.03 -22.88
N VAL A 1239 15.76 -40.06 -22.33
CA VAL A 1239 16.68 -40.25 -21.21
C VAL A 1239 16.00 -39.80 -19.94
N THR A 1240 15.98 -40.67 -18.93
CA THR A 1240 15.41 -40.40 -17.61
C THR A 1240 16.49 -40.46 -16.55
N VAL A 1241 16.63 -39.41 -15.75
CA VAL A 1241 17.55 -39.29 -14.61
C VAL A 1241 16.74 -39.28 -13.32
N ARG A 1242 17.11 -40.14 -12.36
CA ARG A 1242 16.40 -40.31 -11.09
C ARG A 1242 17.36 -40.59 -9.94
N LEU A 1243 17.08 -40.02 -8.77
CA LEU A 1243 17.74 -40.40 -7.52
C LEU A 1243 17.08 -41.65 -6.94
N TYR A 1244 17.88 -42.52 -6.32
CA TYR A 1244 17.44 -43.77 -5.70
C TYR A 1244 17.99 -43.92 -4.29
N TRP A 1245 17.12 -44.43 -3.40
CA TRP A 1245 17.41 -44.83 -2.02
C TRP A 1245 16.62 -46.11 -1.73
N CYS A 1246 17.27 -47.13 -1.17
CA CYS A 1246 16.68 -48.47 -0.95
C CYS A 1246 16.03 -49.03 -2.23
N ASP A 1247 16.75 -48.93 -3.36
CA ASP A 1247 16.32 -49.34 -4.71
C ASP A 1247 15.03 -48.68 -5.23
N THR A 1248 14.52 -47.66 -4.55
CA THR A 1248 13.31 -46.92 -4.90
C THR A 1248 13.66 -45.49 -5.30
N SER A 1249 13.01 -44.95 -6.33
CA SER A 1249 13.22 -43.56 -6.74
C SER A 1249 12.64 -42.57 -5.73
N PHE A 1250 13.32 -41.44 -5.49
CA PHE A 1250 12.80 -40.32 -4.72
C PHE A 1250 13.19 -38.98 -5.36
N GLY A 1251 12.50 -37.90 -4.97
CA GLY A 1251 12.82 -36.55 -5.45
C GLY A 1251 12.46 -36.31 -6.93
N GLU A 1252 13.08 -35.28 -7.52
CA GLU A 1252 12.80 -34.82 -8.89
C GLU A 1252 13.16 -35.86 -9.97
N ARG A 1253 12.31 -35.93 -11.01
CA ARG A 1253 12.59 -36.63 -12.26
C ARG A 1253 13.16 -35.68 -13.30
N GLY A 1254 14.34 -35.99 -13.82
CA GLY A 1254 14.87 -35.34 -15.02
C GLY A 1254 14.53 -36.18 -16.24
N GLN A 1255 13.90 -35.58 -17.26
CA GLN A 1255 13.68 -36.24 -18.54
C GLN A 1255 13.96 -35.30 -19.71
N PHE A 1256 14.54 -35.85 -20.77
CA PHE A 1256 14.71 -35.15 -22.05
C PHE A 1256 14.70 -36.16 -23.21
N SER A 1257 14.33 -35.66 -24.38
CA SER A 1257 14.28 -36.41 -25.62
C SER A 1257 15.50 -36.10 -26.48
N LEU A 1258 16.24 -37.13 -26.88
CA LEU A 1258 17.36 -37.03 -27.80
C LEU A 1258 16.87 -37.32 -29.22
N GLN A 1259 17.00 -36.34 -30.09
CA GLN A 1259 16.85 -36.51 -31.54
C GLN A 1259 18.23 -36.56 -32.19
N ARG A 1260 18.42 -37.53 -33.09
CA ARG A 1260 19.68 -37.81 -33.79
C ARG A 1260 19.72 -37.19 -35.18
#